data_AF-A0A078SI46-F1
#
_entry.id   AF-A0A078SI46-F1
#
_cell.length_a   1.000
_cell.length_b   1.000
_cell.length_c   1.000
_cell.angle_alpha   90.00
_cell.angle_beta   90.00
_cell.angle_gamma   90.00
#
_symmetry.space_group_name_H-M   'P 1'
#
loop_
_entity.id
_entity.type
_entity.pdbx_description
1 polymer ?
#
loop_
_entity_poly.entity_id
_entity_poly.type
_entity_poly.pdbx_seq_one_letter_code
_entity_poly.pdbx_strand_id
1 'polypeptide(L)'
;MTLIFNIEYRTSWGEEVRVLGSIPELGNNQPNKATPLHTVDGIHWTAEVDIQIPGNGSVEYSYHIYRDGRTIRTEWNSLPRILHVADNPKKVYRIEDCWKNLPEQQYFYTSAFTESLLAHRERSAAPKSYKKGLLIKAYAPCIDSDHCLALCGNQKALGDWNPDKAALMSDIDFPEWQVEVDAGKISFPLEYKFVLYNKKERRAVAWENNPNRYMADPQIAANETLAVGDRYVYFNLPAWKGSGVAVPVFSLRSEKSFGVGDFGDLKRMIDWAVATNQKAVQILPINDTTMTHTWTDSYPYSSISIYAFHPMYADLKQLGSLKDKKVMAEFNKRQKELNALPAVDYEAVNKTKWEYFHLIFKQEGEKVLASDAFRNFYEANKEWLQPYAVFSYLRDAYKTPNFREWPKYATYDAKEIETLCRPDSADYPHIAIYYYIQFNLHRQLLAATEHARANGVVLKGDIPIGISRNSVEAWKESHYFNLNGQAGAPPDDFSVNGQNWGLPTYNWDVMEKDGYAWWMKRFHKMAEYFDAYRIDHILGFFRIWEIPMHAVHGLLGEFVPALPMTREEIESYGLAFREDFFLKPYIHEYFLGQIFGPHTDYVKQTFIEPTDTWEVYRMRPEFDTQRKVEAYFAGKTDDDSIWIRDGLYALISDVLFVPDRNNP
;
A
#
# COMPACT_ATOMS: atom_id res chain seq x y z
N MET A 1 -21.32 32.79 -13.06
CA MET A 1 -20.57 32.17 -14.18
C MET A 1 -21.33 30.92 -14.55
N THR A 2 -21.34 30.53 -15.81
CA THR A 2 -22.13 29.38 -16.25
C THR A 2 -21.22 28.30 -16.81
N LEU A 3 -21.41 27.06 -16.36
CA LEU A 3 -20.78 25.87 -16.92
C LEU A 3 -21.83 25.09 -17.71
N ILE A 4 -21.52 24.77 -18.96
CA ILE A 4 -22.35 23.93 -19.83
C ILE A 4 -21.56 22.66 -20.09
N PHE A 5 -21.93 21.58 -19.41
CA PHE A 5 -21.31 20.27 -19.58
C PHE A 5 -21.97 19.55 -20.75
N ASN A 6 -21.18 19.04 -21.69
CA ASN A 6 -21.61 18.19 -22.78
C ASN A 6 -20.76 16.92 -22.80
N ILE A 7 -21.40 15.76 -22.91
CA ILE A 7 -20.71 14.47 -23.01
C ILE A 7 -21.46 13.50 -23.92
N GLU A 8 -20.72 12.76 -24.73
CA GLU A 8 -21.24 11.63 -25.49
C GLU A 8 -21.10 10.35 -24.66
N TYR A 9 -22.22 9.78 -24.23
CA TYR A 9 -22.29 8.50 -23.53
C TYR A 9 -23.63 7.80 -23.82
N ARG A 10 -23.57 6.58 -24.37
CA ARG A 10 -24.75 5.76 -24.61
C ARG A 10 -25.21 5.08 -23.33
N THR A 11 -26.41 5.43 -22.85
CA THR A 11 -27.03 4.80 -21.69
C THR A 11 -27.98 3.67 -22.07
N SER A 12 -28.25 2.79 -21.10
CA SER A 12 -29.36 1.85 -21.14
C SER A 12 -30.64 2.47 -20.54
N TRP A 13 -31.80 1.87 -20.78
CA TRP A 13 -33.04 2.32 -20.16
C TRP A 13 -32.92 2.34 -18.62
N GLY A 14 -33.35 3.43 -17.99
CA GLY A 14 -33.26 3.65 -16.54
C GLY A 14 -31.91 4.18 -16.05
N GLU A 15 -30.94 4.40 -16.95
CA GLU A 15 -29.66 5.03 -16.61
C GLU A 15 -29.65 6.54 -16.88
N GLU A 16 -28.98 7.28 -16.00
CA GLU A 16 -28.76 8.72 -16.11
C GLU A 16 -27.28 9.05 -16.00
N VAL A 17 -26.81 10.02 -16.78
CA VAL A 17 -25.48 10.60 -16.60
C VAL A 17 -25.58 11.74 -15.59
N ARG A 18 -24.69 11.77 -14.60
CA ARG A 18 -24.59 12.85 -13.61
C ARG A 18 -23.16 13.35 -13.52
N VAL A 19 -23.00 14.63 -13.26
CA VAL A 19 -21.71 15.26 -12.96
C VAL A 19 -21.59 15.51 -11.46
N LEU A 20 -20.48 15.09 -10.88
CA LEU A 20 -20.11 15.30 -9.48
C LEU A 20 -18.88 16.17 -9.43
N GLY A 21 -18.84 17.19 -8.57
CA GLY A 21 -17.68 18.07 -8.49
C GLY A 21 -17.43 18.72 -7.14
N SER A 22 -16.31 19.43 -7.04
CA SER A 22 -15.77 19.99 -5.80
C SER A 22 -16.54 21.20 -5.26
N ILE A 23 -17.44 21.78 -6.05
CA ILE A 23 -18.22 22.97 -5.70
C ILE A 23 -19.65 22.62 -5.24
N PRO A 24 -20.32 23.51 -4.47
CA PRO A 24 -21.67 23.25 -3.95
C PRO A 24 -22.70 22.91 -5.01
N GLU A 25 -22.64 23.58 -6.16
CA GLU A 25 -23.56 23.44 -7.28
C GLU A 25 -23.38 22.11 -8.04
N LEU A 26 -22.26 21.41 -7.80
CA LEU A 26 -21.97 20.06 -8.29
C LEU A 26 -21.93 19.02 -7.17
N GLY A 27 -22.40 19.37 -5.97
CA GLY A 27 -22.61 18.44 -4.86
C GLY A 27 -21.46 18.32 -3.85
N ASN A 28 -20.40 19.13 -3.92
CA ASN A 28 -19.24 19.09 -2.99
C ASN A 28 -18.65 17.66 -2.83
N ASN A 29 -18.45 16.95 -3.95
CA ASN A 29 -17.97 15.57 -3.98
C ASN A 29 -18.85 14.57 -3.20
N GLN A 30 -20.12 14.89 -2.96
CA GLN A 30 -21.10 13.96 -2.38
C GLN A 30 -21.95 13.31 -3.49
N PRO A 31 -21.81 12.00 -3.77
CA PRO A 31 -22.48 11.35 -4.90
C PRO A 31 -24.01 11.49 -4.89
N ASN A 32 -24.65 11.54 -3.73
CA ASN A 32 -26.10 11.75 -3.63
C ASN A 32 -26.56 13.16 -4.05
N LYS A 33 -25.64 14.10 -4.27
CA LYS A 33 -25.88 15.48 -4.71
C LYS A 33 -25.31 15.76 -6.11
N ALA A 34 -24.90 14.72 -6.85
CA ALA A 34 -24.44 14.87 -8.21
C ALA A 34 -25.54 15.47 -9.11
N THR A 35 -25.16 16.42 -9.96
CA THR A 35 -26.07 17.16 -10.83
C THR A 35 -26.43 16.31 -12.06
N PRO A 36 -27.72 16.04 -12.32
CA PRO A 36 -28.13 15.23 -13.47
C PRO A 36 -27.94 15.98 -14.77
N LEU A 37 -27.54 15.26 -15.82
CA LEU A 37 -27.55 15.75 -17.19
C LEU A 37 -28.86 15.35 -17.87
N HIS A 38 -29.21 16.07 -18.93
CA HIS A 38 -30.38 15.84 -19.76
C HIS A 38 -29.97 15.32 -21.13
N THR A 39 -30.77 14.44 -21.72
CA THR A 39 -30.56 13.92 -23.07
C THR A 39 -31.88 13.87 -23.83
N VAL A 40 -31.81 13.90 -25.16
CA VAL A 40 -32.97 13.71 -26.06
C VAL A 40 -32.90 12.40 -26.84
N ASP A 41 -31.72 11.76 -26.88
CA ASP A 41 -31.45 10.58 -27.72
C ASP A 41 -30.77 9.43 -26.95
N GLY A 42 -30.47 9.62 -25.66
CA GLY A 42 -29.78 8.62 -24.84
C GLY A 42 -28.28 8.52 -25.11
N ILE A 43 -27.71 9.44 -25.91
CA ILE A 43 -26.32 9.44 -26.33
C ILE A 43 -25.64 10.77 -25.98
N HIS A 44 -26.26 11.90 -26.33
CA HIS A 44 -25.71 13.22 -26.05
C HIS A 44 -26.35 13.78 -24.79
N TRP A 45 -25.53 14.07 -23.79
CA TRP A 45 -25.97 14.53 -22.48
C TRP A 45 -25.46 15.94 -22.22
N THR A 46 -26.33 16.80 -21.68
CA THR A 46 -26.01 18.19 -21.37
C THR A 46 -26.54 18.64 -20.01
N ALA A 47 -25.79 19.51 -19.32
CA ALA A 47 -26.27 20.23 -18.15
C ALA A 47 -25.72 21.65 -18.14
N GLU A 48 -26.59 22.61 -17.84
CA GLU A 48 -26.20 24.00 -17.59
C GLU A 48 -26.27 24.28 -16.10
N VAL A 49 -25.17 24.77 -15.53
CA VAL A 49 -25.03 25.01 -14.10
C VAL A 49 -24.45 26.42 -13.90
N ASP A 50 -25.22 27.27 -13.24
CA ASP A 50 -24.72 28.54 -12.75
C ASP A 50 -23.95 28.33 -11.46
N ILE A 51 -22.71 28.82 -11.43
CA ILE A 51 -21.79 28.64 -10.31
C ILE A 51 -21.34 30.00 -9.76
N GLN A 52 -21.06 30.01 -8.46
CA GLN A 52 -20.18 30.99 -7.86
C GLN A 52 -18.72 30.69 -8.26
N ILE A 53 -17.94 31.75 -8.49
CA ILE A 53 -16.52 31.58 -8.83
C ILE A 53 -15.82 30.97 -7.62
N PRO A 54 -15.18 29.79 -7.76
CA PRO A 54 -14.54 29.12 -6.63
C PRO A 54 -13.33 29.92 -6.16
N GLY A 55 -13.10 29.97 -4.83
CA GLY A 55 -12.05 30.80 -4.24
C GLY A 55 -10.62 30.40 -4.64
N ASN A 56 -10.41 29.15 -5.05
CA ASN A 56 -9.14 28.64 -5.58
C ASN A 56 -9.04 28.78 -7.12
N GLY A 57 -10.09 29.27 -7.79
CA GLY A 57 -10.12 29.47 -9.25
C GLY A 57 -10.24 28.19 -10.08
N SER A 58 -10.55 27.04 -9.48
CA SER A 58 -10.69 25.77 -10.21
C SER A 58 -11.90 24.95 -9.76
N VAL A 59 -12.45 24.18 -10.71
CA VAL A 59 -13.54 23.23 -10.47
C VAL A 59 -13.03 21.83 -10.81
N GLU A 60 -13.08 20.93 -9.82
CA GLU A 60 -12.81 19.51 -10.05
C GLU A 60 -14.13 18.80 -10.30
N TYR A 61 -14.18 17.89 -11.27
CA TYR A 61 -15.40 17.14 -11.55
C TYR A 61 -15.15 15.77 -12.18
N SER A 62 -16.19 14.94 -12.16
CA SER A 62 -16.20 13.60 -12.76
C SER A 62 -17.61 13.20 -13.19
N TYR A 63 -17.69 12.30 -14.18
CA TYR A 63 -18.96 11.73 -14.65
C TYR A 63 -19.27 10.37 -14.03
N HIS A 64 -20.55 10.18 -13.73
CA HIS A 64 -21.09 9.02 -13.04
C HIS A 64 -22.37 8.55 -13.74
N ILE A 65 -22.57 7.23 -13.81
CA ILE A 65 -23.80 6.62 -14.32
C ILE A 65 -24.63 6.16 -13.13
N TYR A 66 -25.86 6.62 -13.08
CA TYR A 66 -26.83 6.30 -12.05
C TYR A 66 -27.91 5.39 -12.60
N ARG A 67 -28.39 4.47 -11.76
CA ARG A 67 -29.62 3.71 -11.98
C ARG A 67 -30.33 3.56 -10.64
N ASP A 68 -31.63 3.83 -10.59
CA ASP A 68 -32.45 3.74 -9.37
C ASP A 68 -31.85 4.51 -8.17
N GLY A 69 -31.28 5.68 -8.44
CA GLY A 69 -30.66 6.54 -7.43
C GLY A 69 -29.30 6.06 -6.89
N ARG A 70 -28.70 5.01 -7.47
CA ARG A 70 -27.38 4.49 -7.11
C ARG A 70 -26.39 4.65 -8.24
N THR A 71 -25.15 5.01 -7.93
CA THR A 71 -24.05 4.99 -8.89
C THR A 71 -23.73 3.54 -9.26
N ILE A 72 -23.83 3.20 -10.55
CA ILE A 72 -23.48 1.88 -11.08
C ILE A 72 -22.14 1.88 -11.82
N ARG A 73 -21.68 3.05 -12.26
CA ARG A 73 -20.39 3.21 -12.93
C ARG A 73 -19.84 4.61 -12.70
N THR A 74 -18.54 4.71 -12.50
CA THR A 74 -17.81 5.99 -12.45
C THR A 74 -16.76 5.99 -13.55
N GLU A 75 -16.48 7.14 -14.16
CA GLU A 75 -15.34 7.25 -15.07
C GLU A 75 -14.02 7.06 -14.30
N TRP A 76 -12.91 6.85 -15.02
CA TRP A 76 -11.62 6.68 -14.36
C TRP A 76 -11.20 7.99 -13.67
N ASN A 77 -11.29 7.99 -12.34
CA ASN A 77 -11.14 9.17 -11.49
C ASN A 77 -9.85 9.15 -10.63
N SER A 78 -8.85 8.33 -10.96
CA SER A 78 -7.52 8.44 -10.30
C SER A 78 -6.80 9.74 -10.67
N LEU A 79 -7.28 10.44 -11.70
CA LEU A 79 -6.89 11.80 -12.05
C LEU A 79 -8.19 12.59 -12.34
N PRO A 80 -8.70 13.39 -11.39
CA PRO A 80 -9.96 14.12 -11.57
C PRO A 80 -9.82 15.16 -12.70
N ARG A 81 -10.94 15.52 -13.33
CA ARG A 81 -10.95 16.60 -14.32
C ARG A 81 -10.83 17.92 -13.59
N ILE A 82 -9.91 18.78 -14.00
CA ILE A 82 -9.75 20.12 -13.43
C ILE A 82 -10.06 21.16 -14.51
N LEU A 83 -10.97 22.08 -14.22
CA LEU A 83 -11.23 23.26 -15.04
C LEU A 83 -10.81 24.51 -14.29
N HIS A 84 -9.79 25.21 -14.80
CA HIS A 84 -9.39 26.51 -14.30
C HIS A 84 -10.30 27.59 -14.88
N VAL A 85 -10.94 28.37 -14.02
CA VAL A 85 -11.92 29.38 -14.41
C VAL A 85 -11.42 30.79 -14.17
N ALA A 86 -11.60 31.65 -15.16
CA ALA A 86 -11.29 33.08 -15.07
C ALA A 86 -12.16 33.80 -14.03
N ASP A 87 -11.61 34.83 -13.39
CA ASP A 87 -12.33 35.75 -12.51
C ASP A 87 -13.25 36.70 -13.30
N ASN A 88 -14.31 36.14 -13.90
CA ASN A 88 -15.30 36.87 -14.66
C ASN A 88 -16.68 36.21 -14.49
N PRO A 89 -17.62 36.83 -13.75
CA PRO A 89 -18.91 36.22 -13.43
C PRO A 89 -19.82 36.05 -14.65
N LYS A 90 -19.56 36.75 -15.75
CA LYS A 90 -20.31 36.68 -17.00
C LYS A 90 -19.71 35.70 -18.02
N LYS A 91 -18.62 35.02 -17.65
CA LYS A 91 -17.99 34.02 -18.51
C LYS A 91 -18.87 32.76 -18.56
N VAL A 92 -18.95 32.16 -19.74
CA VAL A 92 -19.58 30.85 -19.98
C VAL A 92 -18.48 29.87 -20.38
N TYR A 93 -18.45 28.68 -19.78
CA TYR A 93 -17.60 27.57 -20.22
C TYR A 93 -18.48 26.49 -20.83
N ARG A 94 -18.36 26.27 -22.14
CA ARG A 94 -18.96 25.12 -22.81
C ARG A 94 -17.91 24.01 -22.86
N ILE A 95 -18.19 22.89 -22.23
CA ILE A 95 -17.25 21.80 -21.97
C ILE A 95 -17.68 20.60 -22.81
N GLU A 96 -16.85 20.22 -23.77
CA GLU A 96 -17.06 19.05 -24.63
C GLU A 96 -16.13 17.93 -24.17
N ASP A 97 -16.68 17.02 -23.37
CA ASP A 97 -15.96 15.91 -22.75
C ASP A 97 -16.31 14.56 -23.39
N CYS A 98 -15.44 13.58 -23.16
CA CYS A 98 -15.66 12.19 -23.53
C CYS A 98 -15.52 11.31 -22.29
N TRP A 99 -16.23 10.18 -22.24
CA TRP A 99 -16.12 9.29 -21.10
C TRP A 99 -14.68 8.78 -20.89
N LYS A 100 -14.12 9.01 -19.69
CA LYS A 100 -12.75 8.61 -19.37
C LYS A 100 -12.69 7.15 -18.95
N ASN A 101 -12.17 6.30 -19.83
CA ASN A 101 -11.85 4.90 -19.48
C ASN A 101 -10.49 4.80 -18.78
N LEU A 102 -10.26 3.67 -18.10
CA LEU A 102 -8.95 3.32 -17.56
C LEU A 102 -7.93 3.18 -18.71
N PRO A 103 -6.86 3.99 -18.77
CA PRO A 103 -5.89 3.91 -19.84
C PRO A 103 -5.03 2.65 -19.70
N GLU A 104 -4.67 2.05 -20.83
CA GLU A 104 -3.78 0.88 -20.88
C GLU A 104 -2.45 1.15 -20.16
N GLN A 105 -1.93 2.37 -20.26
CA GLN A 105 -0.68 2.80 -19.62
C GLN A 105 -0.90 3.56 -18.31
N GLN A 106 -1.92 3.17 -17.51
CA GLN A 106 -2.27 3.81 -16.24
C GLN A 106 -1.09 3.99 -15.27
N TYR A 107 -0.06 3.14 -15.34
CA TYR A 107 1.12 3.26 -14.49
C TYR A 107 1.87 4.59 -14.67
N PHE A 108 1.84 5.21 -15.86
CA PHE A 108 2.46 6.52 -16.08
C PHE A 108 1.74 7.67 -15.37
N TYR A 109 0.52 7.46 -14.87
CA TYR A 109 -0.25 8.44 -14.13
C TYR A 109 -0.06 8.32 -12.60
N THR A 110 0.77 7.37 -12.16
CA THR A 110 1.07 7.17 -10.74
C THR A 110 2.11 8.18 -10.25
N SER A 111 2.17 8.41 -8.94
CA SER A 111 3.18 9.27 -8.31
C SER A 111 4.61 8.83 -8.62
N ALA A 112 4.87 7.54 -8.85
CA ALA A 112 6.16 7.06 -9.30
C ALA A 112 6.64 7.77 -10.59
N PHE A 113 5.72 8.10 -11.50
CA PHE A 113 6.05 8.85 -12.71
C PHE A 113 5.79 10.34 -12.54
N THR A 114 4.62 10.74 -12.07
CA THR A 114 4.20 12.15 -12.07
C THR A 114 4.85 12.99 -10.99
N GLU A 115 5.23 12.38 -9.86
CA GLU A 115 5.83 13.07 -8.71
C GLU A 115 7.31 12.70 -8.49
N SER A 116 7.82 11.66 -9.16
CA SER A 116 9.23 11.24 -9.09
C SER A 116 9.94 11.24 -10.45
N LEU A 117 9.75 10.21 -11.28
CA LEU A 117 10.61 9.98 -12.47
C LEU A 117 10.50 11.06 -13.55
N LEU A 118 9.29 11.57 -13.78
CA LEU A 118 8.95 12.55 -14.81
C LEU A 118 8.34 13.81 -14.18
N ALA A 119 8.70 14.11 -12.94
CA ALA A 119 8.11 15.19 -12.17
C ALA A 119 8.39 16.57 -12.81
N HIS A 120 7.32 17.31 -13.11
CA HIS A 120 7.39 18.72 -13.50
C HIS A 120 7.33 19.59 -12.25
N ARG A 121 8.50 19.92 -11.69
CA ARG A 121 8.60 20.67 -10.42
C ARG A 121 8.33 22.15 -10.57
N GLU A 122 8.65 22.70 -11.72
CA GLU A 122 8.37 24.08 -12.09
C GLU A 122 7.25 24.09 -13.11
N ARG A 123 6.01 23.91 -12.62
CA ARG A 123 4.83 23.90 -13.48
C ARG A 123 4.52 25.30 -14.01
N SER A 124 4.04 25.37 -15.23
CA SER A 124 3.54 26.59 -15.87
C SER A 124 2.26 27.08 -15.19
N ALA A 125 1.94 28.36 -15.35
CA ALA A 125 0.65 28.89 -14.90
C ALA A 125 -0.51 28.39 -15.78
N ALA A 126 -1.74 28.51 -15.28
CA ALA A 126 -2.94 28.25 -16.08
C ALA A 126 -2.94 29.12 -17.35
N PRO A 127 -3.47 28.61 -18.48
CA PRO A 127 -3.57 29.39 -19.70
C PRO A 127 -4.33 30.69 -19.49
N LYS A 128 -3.90 31.75 -20.19
CA LYS A 128 -4.59 33.04 -20.17
C LYS A 128 -5.99 32.90 -20.78
N SER A 129 -7.00 33.41 -20.09
CA SER A 129 -8.36 33.41 -20.59
C SER A 129 -8.64 34.53 -21.61
N TYR A 130 -9.41 34.23 -22.66
CA TYR A 130 -9.77 35.18 -23.73
C TYR A 130 -11.25 35.55 -23.74
N LYS A 131 -11.63 36.60 -24.47
CA LYS A 131 -13.06 36.95 -24.62
C LYS A 131 -13.81 35.87 -25.41
N LYS A 132 -13.18 35.28 -26.42
CA LYS A 132 -13.64 34.08 -27.11
C LYS A 132 -12.53 33.04 -26.97
N GLY A 133 -12.70 32.09 -26.05
CA GLY A 133 -11.66 31.12 -25.74
C GLY A 133 -11.89 29.78 -26.43
N LEU A 134 -10.82 29.17 -26.92
CA LEU A 134 -10.79 27.74 -27.24
C LEU A 134 -9.71 27.10 -26.37
N LEU A 135 -10.13 26.38 -25.33
CA LEU A 135 -9.27 25.64 -24.42
C LEU A 135 -9.16 24.20 -24.91
N ILE A 136 -7.94 23.75 -25.19
CA ILE A 136 -7.65 22.38 -25.62
C ILE A 136 -6.86 21.71 -24.50
N LYS A 137 -7.36 20.57 -24.02
CA LYS A 137 -6.70 19.75 -23.00
C LYS A 137 -6.31 18.38 -23.57
N ALA A 138 -5.18 17.84 -23.11
CA ALA A 138 -4.65 16.58 -23.60
C ALA A 138 -3.80 15.86 -22.56
N TYR A 139 -3.85 14.53 -22.54
CA TYR A 139 -3.02 13.72 -21.66
C TYR A 139 -1.75 13.27 -22.36
N ALA A 140 -0.60 13.52 -21.71
CA ALA A 140 0.71 13.06 -22.17
C ALA A 140 1.63 12.81 -20.96
N PRO A 141 1.46 11.68 -20.26
CA PRO A 141 2.15 11.41 -18.99
C PRO A 141 3.63 11.02 -19.14
N CYS A 142 4.08 10.73 -20.36
CA CYS A 142 5.44 10.28 -20.65
C CYS A 142 6.41 11.42 -21.00
N ILE A 143 5.98 12.68 -20.89
CA ILE A 143 6.80 13.86 -21.22
C ILE A 143 7.64 14.25 -19.99
N ASP A 144 8.96 14.30 -20.16
CA ASP A 144 9.89 14.75 -19.12
C ASP A 144 9.87 16.28 -18.92
N SER A 145 10.57 16.76 -17.89
CA SER A 145 10.62 18.16 -17.51
C SER A 145 11.40 19.07 -18.46
N ASP A 146 12.18 18.54 -19.41
CA ASP A 146 12.89 19.35 -20.41
C ASP A 146 12.02 19.61 -21.65
N HIS A 147 10.95 18.84 -21.79
CA HIS A 147 10.01 18.94 -22.90
C HIS A 147 8.66 19.52 -22.45
N CYS A 148 7.86 19.95 -23.41
CA CYS A 148 6.45 20.24 -23.22
C CYS A 148 5.63 19.79 -24.42
N LEU A 149 4.34 19.59 -24.17
CA LEU A 149 3.38 19.40 -25.25
C LEU A 149 3.09 20.75 -25.92
N ALA A 150 2.94 20.77 -27.24
CA ALA A 150 2.57 21.97 -27.98
C ALA A 150 1.61 21.66 -29.14
N LEU A 151 0.84 22.67 -29.55
CA LEU A 151 -0.08 22.61 -30.68
C LEU A 151 0.50 23.28 -31.92
N CYS A 152 0.60 22.53 -33.01
CA CYS A 152 0.95 23.07 -34.32
C CYS A 152 -0.19 22.85 -35.32
N GLY A 153 -0.56 23.86 -36.10
CA GLY A 153 -1.72 23.78 -36.98
C GLY A 153 -1.82 24.86 -38.03
N ASN A 154 -2.94 24.88 -38.75
CA ASN A 154 -3.18 25.74 -39.92
C ASN A 154 -3.44 27.22 -39.61
N GLN A 155 -3.23 27.66 -38.36
CA GLN A 155 -3.47 29.03 -37.92
C GLN A 155 -2.17 29.68 -37.46
N LYS A 156 -2.06 30.99 -37.62
CA LYS A 156 -0.94 31.79 -37.11
C LYS A 156 -0.76 31.64 -35.60
N ALA A 157 -1.86 31.50 -34.85
CA ALA A 157 -1.82 31.25 -33.41
C ALA A 157 -1.20 29.89 -33.04
N LEU A 158 -1.16 28.94 -33.99
CA LEU A 158 -0.58 27.61 -33.87
C LEU A 158 0.66 27.41 -34.75
N GLY A 159 1.24 28.51 -35.26
CA GLY A 159 2.49 28.49 -36.01
C GLY A 159 2.38 28.23 -37.51
N ASP A 160 1.19 28.17 -38.12
CA ASP A 160 1.02 27.93 -39.57
C ASP A 160 1.78 26.70 -40.09
N TRP A 161 1.61 25.56 -39.40
CA TRP A 161 2.33 24.30 -39.63
C TRP A 161 3.86 24.38 -39.48
N ASN A 162 4.40 25.48 -38.94
CA ASN A 162 5.77 25.53 -38.46
C ASN A 162 5.83 25.07 -36.99
N PRO A 163 6.40 23.88 -36.71
CA PRO A 163 6.34 23.30 -35.37
C PRO A 163 7.23 24.01 -34.36
N ASP A 164 8.23 24.79 -34.80
CA ASP A 164 9.06 25.62 -33.90
C ASP A 164 8.31 26.86 -33.42
N LYS A 165 7.19 27.20 -34.07
CA LYS A 165 6.26 28.27 -33.71
C LYS A 165 4.96 27.73 -33.10
N ALA A 166 4.93 26.46 -32.70
CA ALA A 166 3.78 25.83 -32.07
C ALA A 166 3.38 26.56 -30.77
N ALA A 167 2.09 26.54 -30.44
CA ALA A 167 1.58 27.06 -29.18
C ALA A 167 1.90 26.09 -28.04
N LEU A 168 2.80 26.46 -27.14
CA LEU A 168 3.20 25.64 -26.01
C LEU A 168 2.03 25.46 -25.03
N MET A 169 1.86 24.25 -24.52
CA MET A 169 0.84 23.92 -23.53
C MET A 169 1.40 24.01 -22.12
N SER A 170 0.54 24.42 -21.18
CA SER A 170 0.78 24.46 -19.75
C SER A 170 0.64 23.07 -19.14
N ASP A 171 1.55 22.75 -18.22
CA ASP A 171 1.67 21.54 -17.41
C ASP A 171 1.17 21.74 -15.96
N ILE A 172 0.37 22.79 -15.69
CA ILE A 172 -0.17 23.07 -14.34
C ILE A 172 -0.85 21.84 -13.70
N ASP A 173 -1.54 21.04 -14.51
CA ASP A 173 -2.25 19.82 -14.10
C ASP A 173 -1.57 18.55 -14.62
N PHE A 174 -0.24 18.58 -14.85
CA PHE A 174 0.52 17.43 -15.35
C PHE A 174 0.11 16.13 -14.62
N PRO A 175 -0.25 15.06 -15.33
CA PRO A 175 0.04 14.77 -16.76
C PRO A 175 -0.99 15.25 -17.78
N GLU A 176 -1.95 16.08 -17.37
CA GLU A 176 -2.82 16.81 -18.28
C GLU A 176 -2.18 18.14 -18.69
N TRP A 177 -2.14 18.38 -19.99
CA TRP A 177 -1.59 19.58 -20.60
C TRP A 177 -2.73 20.42 -21.14
N GLN A 178 -2.61 21.74 -21.08
CA GLN A 178 -3.66 22.63 -21.58
C GLN A 178 -3.15 23.91 -22.23
N VAL A 179 -3.89 24.40 -23.22
CA VAL A 179 -3.65 25.71 -23.84
C VAL A 179 -4.98 26.34 -24.24
N GLU A 180 -5.12 27.64 -23.97
CA GLU A 180 -6.24 28.44 -24.47
C GLU A 180 -5.74 29.35 -25.59
N VAL A 181 -6.47 29.36 -26.70
CA VAL A 181 -6.21 30.23 -27.85
C VAL A 181 -7.40 31.18 -28.08
N ASP A 182 -7.11 32.37 -28.60
CA ASP A 182 -8.13 33.37 -28.93
C ASP A 182 -8.92 32.96 -30.17
N ALA A 183 -10.07 32.34 -29.96
CA ALA A 183 -10.96 31.88 -31.03
C ALA A 183 -11.47 33.04 -31.91
N GLY A 184 -11.44 34.28 -31.40
CA GLY A 184 -11.74 35.48 -32.20
C GLY A 184 -10.72 35.78 -33.31
N LYS A 185 -9.57 35.10 -33.29
CA LYS A 185 -8.49 35.23 -34.28
C LYS A 185 -8.29 33.97 -35.12
N ILE A 186 -9.14 32.95 -34.95
CA ILE A 186 -9.07 31.68 -35.69
C ILE A 186 -10.04 31.76 -36.86
N SER A 187 -9.57 31.30 -38.03
CA SER A 187 -10.43 31.08 -39.20
C SER A 187 -10.70 29.58 -39.33
N PHE A 188 -11.97 29.17 -39.20
CA PHE A 188 -12.35 27.77 -39.31
C PHE A 188 -12.46 27.31 -40.78
N PRO A 189 -12.20 26.02 -41.09
CA PRO A 189 -11.90 24.94 -40.15
C PRO A 189 -10.50 25.03 -39.55
N LEU A 190 -10.43 24.68 -38.27
CA LEU A 190 -9.19 24.57 -37.54
C LEU A 190 -8.65 23.14 -37.72
N GLU A 191 -7.41 23.05 -38.21
CA GLU A 191 -6.66 21.79 -38.24
C GLU A 191 -5.41 21.92 -37.41
N TYR A 192 -5.14 20.94 -36.55
CA TYR A 192 -3.95 20.93 -35.71
C TYR A 192 -3.49 19.53 -35.35
N LYS A 193 -2.26 19.47 -34.85
CA LYS A 193 -1.59 18.27 -34.38
C LYS A 193 -0.69 18.61 -33.19
N PHE A 194 -0.45 17.65 -32.31
CA PHE A 194 0.45 17.80 -31.19
C PHE A 194 1.90 17.56 -31.61
N VAL A 195 2.81 18.37 -31.04
CA VAL A 195 4.25 18.21 -31.15
C VAL A 195 4.89 18.16 -29.77
N LEU A 196 5.97 17.40 -29.67
CA LEU A 196 6.86 17.42 -28.52
C LEU A 196 7.87 18.54 -28.74
N TYR A 197 7.89 19.51 -27.84
CA TYR A 197 8.73 20.69 -27.94
C TYR A 197 9.83 20.65 -26.89
N ASN A 198 11.09 20.85 -27.29
CA ASN A 198 12.20 20.93 -26.36
C ASN A 198 12.36 22.38 -25.88
N LYS A 199 12.16 22.61 -24.57
CA LYS A 199 12.15 23.96 -23.98
C LYS A 199 13.52 24.65 -24.06
N LYS A 200 14.60 23.87 -23.99
CA LYS A 200 15.98 24.36 -24.00
C LYS A 200 16.46 24.73 -25.40
N GLU A 201 16.22 23.84 -26.37
CA GLU A 201 16.60 24.04 -27.77
C GLU A 201 15.63 24.96 -28.52
N ARG A 202 14.46 25.22 -27.95
CA ARG A 202 13.39 26.06 -28.52
C ARG A 202 12.96 25.60 -29.91
N ARG A 203 12.78 24.30 -30.06
CA ARG A 203 12.35 23.66 -31.31
C ARG A 203 11.50 22.43 -31.04
N ALA A 204 10.68 22.06 -32.01
CA ALA A 204 9.99 20.79 -31.99
C ALA A 204 10.95 19.63 -32.27
N VAL A 205 10.78 18.53 -31.55
CA VAL A 205 11.62 17.32 -31.67
C VAL A 205 10.85 16.11 -32.19
N ALA A 206 9.52 16.09 -32.06
CA ALA A 206 8.69 15.03 -32.61
C ALA A 206 7.27 15.52 -32.90
N TRP A 207 6.63 14.91 -33.90
CA TRP A 207 5.18 14.97 -34.11
C TRP A 207 4.54 13.77 -33.45
N GLU A 208 3.30 13.92 -32.97
CA GLU A 208 2.50 12.74 -32.61
C GLU A 208 2.22 11.86 -33.85
N ASN A 209 1.75 10.63 -33.65
CA ASN A 209 1.41 9.75 -34.77
C ASN A 209 -0.07 9.81 -35.18
N ASN A 210 -0.94 10.37 -34.35
CA ASN A 210 -2.36 10.50 -34.70
C ASN A 210 -2.56 11.38 -35.95
N PRO A 211 -3.67 11.21 -36.68
CA PRO A 211 -4.06 12.13 -37.75
C PRO A 211 -4.24 13.56 -37.25
N ASN A 212 -4.30 14.52 -38.18
CA ASN A 212 -4.69 15.89 -37.87
C ASN A 212 -6.07 15.89 -37.22
N ARG A 213 -6.20 16.67 -36.15
CA ARG A 213 -7.48 16.97 -35.52
C ARG A 213 -8.13 18.08 -36.30
N TYR A 214 -9.37 17.85 -36.73
CA TYR A 214 -10.19 18.80 -37.45
C TYR A 214 -11.31 19.33 -36.54
N MET A 215 -11.59 20.63 -36.63
CA MET A 215 -12.69 21.28 -35.94
C MET A 215 -13.36 22.27 -36.90
N ALA A 216 -14.62 22.00 -37.22
CA ALA A 216 -15.49 22.97 -37.90
C ALA A 216 -15.79 24.15 -36.97
N ASP A 217 -16.34 25.25 -37.50
CA ASP A 217 -16.68 26.44 -36.70
C ASP A 217 -17.68 26.07 -35.58
N PRO A 218 -17.27 26.11 -34.30
CA PRO A 218 -18.13 25.75 -33.17
C PRO A 218 -19.01 26.94 -32.71
N GLN A 219 -18.95 28.07 -33.42
CA GLN A 219 -19.73 29.28 -33.16
C GLN A 219 -19.56 29.83 -31.74
N ILE A 220 -18.31 29.97 -31.28
CA ILE A 220 -18.00 30.48 -29.94
C ILE A 220 -18.49 31.93 -29.79
N ALA A 221 -19.37 32.15 -28.82
CA ALA A 221 -19.97 33.42 -28.47
C ALA A 221 -19.00 34.33 -27.71
N ALA A 222 -19.37 35.61 -27.55
CA ALA A 222 -18.60 36.54 -26.75
C ALA A 222 -18.72 36.20 -25.25
N ASN A 223 -17.59 36.24 -24.53
CA ASN A 223 -17.42 35.79 -23.15
C ASN A 223 -17.59 34.28 -22.95
N GLU A 224 -17.51 33.49 -24.01
CA GLU A 224 -17.55 32.03 -23.95
C GLU A 224 -16.14 31.45 -24.13
N THR A 225 -15.81 30.40 -23.37
CA THR A 225 -14.69 29.48 -23.65
C THR A 225 -15.27 28.11 -23.98
N LEU A 226 -14.93 27.58 -25.15
CA LEU A 226 -15.13 26.17 -25.48
C LEU A 226 -13.93 25.38 -24.96
N ALA A 227 -14.15 24.50 -23.99
CA ALA A 227 -13.16 23.56 -23.48
C ALA A 227 -13.35 22.21 -24.17
N VAL A 228 -12.31 21.68 -24.78
CA VAL A 228 -12.33 20.38 -25.45
C VAL A 228 -11.26 19.49 -24.85
N GLY A 229 -11.69 18.44 -24.16
CA GLY A 229 -10.85 17.58 -23.34
C GLY A 229 -10.52 16.21 -23.94
N ASP A 230 -9.94 15.35 -23.09
CA ASP A 230 -9.78 13.89 -23.26
C ASP A 230 -9.01 13.41 -24.50
N ARG A 231 -8.11 14.23 -25.01
CA ARG A 231 -7.24 13.86 -26.13
C ARG A 231 -6.01 13.13 -25.61
N TYR A 232 -5.89 11.85 -25.93
CA TYR A 232 -4.63 11.13 -25.74
C TYR A 232 -3.65 11.50 -26.85
N VAL A 233 -2.43 11.85 -26.46
CA VAL A 233 -1.34 12.11 -27.40
C VAL A 233 -0.42 10.90 -27.45
N TYR A 234 -0.10 10.46 -28.66
CA TYR A 234 0.79 9.33 -28.87
C TYR A 234 1.99 9.75 -29.70
N PHE A 235 3.17 9.70 -29.10
CA PHE A 235 4.44 9.87 -29.78
C PHE A 235 5.08 8.49 -30.00
N ASN A 236 5.80 8.32 -31.10
CA ASN A 236 6.65 7.15 -31.30
C ASN A 236 7.94 7.23 -30.46
N LEU A 237 7.80 7.30 -29.13
CA LEU A 237 8.93 7.32 -28.21
C LEU A 237 9.33 5.88 -27.85
N PRO A 238 10.63 5.62 -27.62
CA PRO A 238 11.06 4.36 -27.05
C PRO A 238 10.34 4.05 -25.74
N ALA A 239 10.03 2.77 -25.49
CA ALA A 239 9.47 2.35 -24.22
C ALA A 239 10.39 2.77 -23.06
N TRP A 240 9.79 3.32 -22.00
CA TRP A 240 10.53 3.69 -20.80
C TRP A 240 11.17 2.44 -20.17
N LYS A 241 12.45 2.54 -19.82
CA LYS A 241 13.21 1.51 -19.12
C LYS A 241 13.95 2.14 -17.96
N GLY A 242 13.91 1.51 -16.80
CA GLY A 242 14.66 1.92 -15.62
C GLY A 242 15.17 0.70 -14.87
N SER A 243 16.25 0.90 -14.12
CA SER A 243 16.77 -0.07 -13.16
C SER A 243 16.71 0.50 -11.75
N GLY A 244 16.76 -0.36 -10.77
CA GLY A 244 16.80 0.03 -9.37
C GLY A 244 17.55 -0.99 -8.54
N VAL A 245 17.66 -0.69 -7.26
CA VAL A 245 18.29 -1.55 -6.26
C VAL A 245 17.27 -1.95 -5.21
N ALA A 246 17.29 -3.20 -4.76
CA ALA A 246 16.54 -3.67 -3.61
C ALA A 246 17.51 -3.87 -2.44
N VAL A 247 17.26 -3.21 -1.31
CA VAL A 247 18.17 -3.23 -0.17
C VAL A 247 17.40 -3.23 1.16
N PRO A 248 17.70 -4.16 2.09
CA PRO A 248 17.21 -4.06 3.45
C PRO A 248 17.80 -2.84 4.15
N VAL A 249 16.99 -1.94 4.71
CA VAL A 249 17.52 -0.74 5.38
C VAL A 249 18.45 -1.13 6.52
N PHE A 250 18.11 -2.18 7.28
CA PHE A 250 18.93 -2.65 8.40
C PHE A 250 20.33 -3.16 7.98
N SER A 251 20.54 -3.53 6.71
CA SER A 251 21.86 -3.97 6.23
C SER A 251 22.75 -2.83 5.75
N LEU A 252 22.22 -1.61 5.60
CA LEU A 252 23.03 -0.43 5.30
C LEU A 252 23.98 -0.11 6.47
N ARG A 253 25.11 0.53 6.15
CA ARG A 253 26.04 1.03 7.15
C ARG A 253 26.81 2.23 6.61
N SER A 254 26.79 3.33 7.34
CA SER A 254 27.66 4.48 7.15
C SER A 254 28.53 4.72 8.36
N GLU A 255 29.51 5.61 8.25
CA GLU A 255 30.33 6.07 9.38
C GLU A 255 29.51 6.62 10.56
N LYS A 256 28.27 7.04 10.29
CA LYS A 256 27.38 7.69 11.27
C LYS A 256 26.36 6.75 11.90
N SER A 257 26.12 5.57 11.32
CA SER A 257 25.15 4.58 11.80
C SER A 257 25.45 4.10 13.22
N PHE A 258 24.45 3.54 13.90
CA PHE A 258 24.60 2.90 15.22
C PHE A 258 24.57 1.37 15.09
N GLY A 259 25.48 0.80 14.29
CA GLY A 259 25.58 -0.64 14.07
C GLY A 259 24.52 -1.26 13.15
N VAL A 260 23.57 -0.44 12.67
CA VAL A 260 22.48 -0.81 11.77
C VAL A 260 22.14 0.37 10.88
N GLY A 261 21.68 0.12 9.66
CA GLY A 261 21.20 1.17 8.78
C GLY A 261 19.88 1.77 9.26
N ASP A 262 19.74 3.08 9.11
CA ASP A 262 18.56 3.86 9.52
C ASP A 262 18.04 4.77 8.40
N PHE A 263 17.01 5.59 8.66
CA PHE A 263 16.47 6.48 7.63
C PHE A 263 17.43 7.59 7.18
N GLY A 264 18.42 7.95 8.01
CA GLY A 264 19.52 8.82 7.60
C GLY A 264 20.43 8.13 6.58
N ASP A 265 20.69 6.83 6.76
CA ASP A 265 21.42 6.01 5.78
C ASP A 265 20.62 5.74 4.51
N LEU A 266 19.30 5.59 4.60
CA LEU A 266 18.42 5.48 3.44
C LEU A 266 18.54 6.71 2.53
N LYS A 267 18.62 7.92 3.10
CA LYS A 267 18.86 9.14 2.32
C LYS A 267 20.20 9.10 1.57
N ARG A 268 21.25 8.54 2.16
CA ARG A 268 22.56 8.34 1.50
C ARG A 268 22.50 7.27 0.42
N MET A 269 21.70 6.22 0.63
CA MET A 269 21.46 5.20 -0.39
C MET A 269 20.78 5.78 -1.64
N ILE A 270 19.90 6.77 -1.43
CA ILE A 270 19.29 7.53 -2.53
C ILE A 270 20.34 8.38 -3.25
N ASP A 271 21.25 9.05 -2.53
CA ASP A 271 22.37 9.78 -3.16
C ASP A 271 23.21 8.86 -4.06
N TRP A 272 23.48 7.63 -3.59
CA TRP A 272 24.18 6.62 -4.39
C TRP A 272 23.37 6.20 -5.62
N ALA A 273 22.05 6.00 -5.47
CA ALA A 273 21.16 5.66 -6.59
C ALA A 273 21.20 6.74 -7.67
N VAL A 274 21.15 8.02 -7.27
CA VAL A 274 21.30 9.17 -8.18
C VAL A 274 22.65 9.15 -8.89
N ALA A 275 23.74 8.99 -8.13
CA ALA A 275 25.10 8.98 -8.69
C ALA A 275 25.35 7.82 -9.67
N THR A 276 24.59 6.73 -9.54
CA THR A 276 24.66 5.54 -10.41
C THR A 276 23.51 5.45 -11.43
N ASN A 277 22.72 6.52 -11.55
CA ASN A 277 21.57 6.64 -12.46
C ASN A 277 20.49 5.55 -12.28
N GLN A 278 20.39 4.98 -11.08
CA GLN A 278 19.28 4.12 -10.68
C GLN A 278 18.01 4.96 -10.53
N LYS A 279 16.88 4.39 -10.95
CA LYS A 279 15.57 5.05 -10.95
C LYS A 279 14.68 4.63 -9.80
N ALA A 280 15.06 3.58 -9.07
CA ALA A 280 14.32 3.13 -7.90
C ALA A 280 15.23 2.59 -6.80
N VAL A 281 14.83 2.83 -5.55
CA VAL A 281 15.34 2.13 -4.37
C VAL A 281 14.16 1.41 -3.74
N GLN A 282 14.19 0.08 -3.76
CA GLN A 282 13.24 -0.74 -3.02
C GLN A 282 13.80 -1.08 -1.65
N ILE A 283 13.00 -0.91 -0.61
CA ILE A 283 13.32 -1.35 0.74
C ILE A 283 12.46 -2.53 1.16
N LEU A 284 12.98 -3.34 2.09
CA LEU A 284 12.20 -4.36 2.80
C LEU A 284 11.22 -3.70 3.79
N PRO A 285 10.29 -4.45 4.40
CA PRO A 285 9.38 -3.91 5.39
C PRO A 285 10.14 -3.26 6.56
N ILE A 286 9.63 -2.11 7.00
CA ILE A 286 10.25 -1.25 8.04
C ILE A 286 9.37 -1.11 9.28
N ASN A 287 8.29 -1.88 9.33
CA ASN A 287 7.30 -1.84 10.41
C ASN A 287 7.86 -2.40 11.70
N ASP A 288 7.32 -1.96 12.84
CA ASP A 288 7.76 -2.45 14.15
C ASP A 288 7.40 -3.94 14.32
N THR A 289 8.39 -4.72 14.71
CA THR A 289 8.34 -6.17 14.94
C THR A 289 8.66 -6.53 16.40
N THR A 290 8.84 -5.52 17.27
CA THR A 290 9.25 -5.71 18.66
C THR A 290 8.20 -6.48 19.47
N MET A 291 8.48 -7.75 19.78
CA MET A 291 7.60 -8.65 20.55
C MET A 291 8.27 -9.10 21.85
N THR A 292 9.55 -9.43 21.80
CA THR A 292 10.30 -10.07 22.88
C THR A 292 11.57 -9.30 23.26
N HIS A 293 11.96 -8.29 22.47
CA HIS A 293 13.25 -7.59 22.54
C HIS A 293 14.46 -8.50 22.28
N THR A 294 14.25 -9.66 21.65
CA THR A 294 15.31 -10.60 21.27
C THR A 294 15.52 -10.62 19.76
N TRP A 295 16.57 -11.31 19.30
CA TRP A 295 16.89 -11.45 17.89
C TRP A 295 15.75 -12.03 17.03
N THR A 296 14.78 -12.76 17.61
CA THR A 296 13.62 -13.30 16.88
C THR A 296 12.73 -12.20 16.30
N ASP A 297 12.77 -11.00 16.89
CA ASP A 297 12.02 -9.83 16.43
C ASP A 297 12.64 -9.23 15.15
N SER A 298 13.83 -9.67 14.73
CA SER A 298 14.50 -9.13 13.53
C SER A 298 13.82 -9.50 12.20
N TYR A 299 12.83 -10.41 12.22
CA TYR A 299 12.11 -10.84 11.02
C TYR A 299 11.09 -9.78 10.55
N PRO A 300 11.33 -9.06 9.43
CA PRO A 300 10.58 -7.86 9.07
C PRO A 300 9.13 -8.13 8.62
N TYR A 301 8.77 -9.39 8.35
CA TYR A 301 7.44 -9.77 7.87
C TYR A 301 6.47 -10.16 8.99
N SER A 302 6.90 -10.15 10.26
CA SER A 302 6.05 -10.43 11.43
C SER A 302 5.84 -9.17 12.28
N SER A 303 5.27 -8.14 11.67
CA SER A 303 5.06 -6.84 12.32
C SER A 303 4.00 -6.91 13.42
N ILE A 304 4.25 -6.21 14.54
CA ILE A 304 3.25 -5.94 15.59
C ILE A 304 2.34 -4.77 15.23
N SER A 305 2.68 -3.95 14.25
CA SER A 305 1.77 -2.98 13.64
C SER A 305 2.07 -2.75 12.16
N ILE A 306 1.04 -2.68 11.33
CA ILE A 306 1.18 -2.31 9.91
C ILE A 306 1.40 -0.80 9.69
N TYR A 307 1.23 0.02 10.72
CA TYR A 307 1.35 1.48 10.66
C TYR A 307 2.66 1.98 11.27
N ALA A 308 3.04 1.44 12.43
CA ALA A 308 4.18 1.93 13.18
C ALA A 308 5.51 1.48 12.57
N PHE A 309 6.49 2.38 12.59
CA PHE A 309 7.85 2.09 12.14
C PHE A 309 8.70 1.53 13.27
N HIS A 310 9.58 0.59 12.96
CA HIS A 310 10.46 0.01 13.96
C HIS A 310 11.39 1.09 14.53
N PRO A 311 11.45 1.26 15.88
CA PRO A 311 12.36 2.21 16.52
C PRO A 311 13.83 2.09 16.12
N MET A 312 14.26 0.92 15.63
CA MET A 312 15.62 0.69 15.18
C MET A 312 16.03 1.58 13.99
N TYR A 313 15.08 2.09 13.19
CA TYR A 313 15.39 2.90 12.00
C TYR A 313 15.52 4.39 12.29
N ALA A 314 15.53 4.81 13.57
CA ALA A 314 15.78 6.20 13.92
C ALA A 314 17.27 6.54 13.80
N ASP A 315 17.59 7.58 13.02
CA ASP A 315 18.88 8.26 13.09
C ASP A 315 18.92 9.09 14.38
N LEU A 316 19.68 8.61 15.37
CA LEU A 316 19.77 9.25 16.69
C LEU A 316 20.37 10.67 16.62
N LYS A 317 21.20 10.98 15.61
CA LYS A 317 21.80 12.31 15.48
C LYS A 317 20.77 13.37 15.11
N GLN A 318 19.74 12.98 14.36
CA GLN A 318 18.64 13.86 13.99
C GLN A 318 17.66 14.15 15.15
N LEU A 319 17.73 13.38 16.24
CA LEU A 319 16.94 13.62 17.46
C LEU A 319 17.54 14.72 18.35
N GLY A 320 18.75 15.18 18.04
CA GLY A 320 19.54 16.09 18.87
C GLY A 320 20.64 15.38 19.64
N SER A 321 21.35 16.10 20.51
CA SER A 321 22.42 15.56 21.36
C SER A 321 22.05 15.67 22.83
N LEU A 322 22.46 14.68 23.62
CA LEU A 322 22.28 14.70 25.07
C LEU A 322 23.12 15.83 25.70
N LYS A 323 22.53 16.59 26.63
CA LYS A 323 23.20 17.68 27.35
C LYS A 323 24.36 17.19 28.22
N ASP A 324 24.25 15.98 28.78
CA ASP A 324 25.35 15.35 29.51
C ASP A 324 26.42 14.85 28.53
N LYS A 325 27.54 15.57 28.50
CA LYS A 325 28.67 15.28 27.61
C LYS A 325 29.36 13.94 27.91
N LYS A 326 29.34 13.46 29.17
CA LYS A 326 29.95 12.18 29.52
C LYS A 326 29.11 11.03 28.97
N VAL A 327 27.80 11.08 29.22
CA VAL A 327 26.85 10.10 28.67
C VAL A 327 26.88 10.11 27.14
N MET A 328 26.90 11.30 26.52
CA MET A 328 27.02 11.40 25.06
C MET A 328 28.33 10.78 24.53
N ALA A 329 29.45 10.93 25.25
CA ALA A 329 30.72 10.32 24.88
C ALA A 329 30.66 8.77 24.94
N GLU A 330 29.92 8.20 25.90
CA GLU A 330 29.68 6.75 25.97
C GLU A 330 28.86 6.26 24.78
N PHE A 331 27.79 6.97 24.40
CA PHE A 331 27.02 6.64 23.18
C PHE A 331 27.88 6.72 21.92
N ASN A 332 28.75 7.73 21.80
CA ASN A 332 29.68 7.83 20.67
C ASN A 332 30.69 6.68 20.64
N LYS A 333 31.11 6.17 21.81
CA LYS A 333 31.98 4.99 21.89
C LYS A 333 31.23 3.73 21.43
N ARG A 334 30.04 3.48 21.97
CA ARG A 334 29.19 2.34 21.57
C ARG A 334 28.84 2.38 20.08
N GLN A 335 28.58 3.58 19.54
CA GLN A 335 28.34 3.77 18.11
C GLN A 335 29.49 3.18 17.28
N LYS A 336 30.74 3.51 17.61
CA LYS A 336 31.93 2.99 16.91
C LYS A 336 32.10 1.48 17.09
N GLU A 337 31.88 0.98 18.31
CA GLU A 337 31.98 -0.45 18.62
C GLU A 337 30.96 -1.27 17.83
N LEU A 338 29.68 -0.88 17.88
CA LEU A 338 28.61 -1.54 17.12
C LEU A 338 28.81 -1.41 15.61
N ASN A 339 29.31 -0.25 15.13
CA ASN A 339 29.60 -0.07 13.71
C ASN A 339 30.75 -0.95 13.20
N ALA A 340 31.70 -1.31 14.06
CA ALA A 340 32.85 -2.14 13.68
C ALA A 340 32.52 -3.64 13.60
N LEU A 341 31.35 -4.07 14.11
CA LEU A 341 30.95 -5.47 14.05
C LEU A 341 30.68 -5.94 12.61
N PRO A 342 31.02 -7.19 12.26
CA PRO A 342 30.84 -7.73 10.91
C PRO A 342 29.37 -7.99 10.55
N ALA A 343 28.51 -8.14 11.56
CA ALA A 343 27.08 -8.33 11.43
C ALA A 343 26.34 -7.39 12.38
N VAL A 344 25.04 -7.19 12.13
CA VAL A 344 24.19 -6.39 13.02
C VAL A 344 23.97 -7.16 14.32
N ASP A 345 24.46 -6.62 15.43
CA ASP A 345 24.09 -7.08 16.77
C ASP A 345 22.73 -6.46 17.13
N TYR A 346 21.66 -7.14 16.71
CA TYR A 346 20.29 -6.63 16.79
C TYR A 346 19.88 -6.21 18.21
N GLU A 347 20.18 -7.04 19.21
CA GLU A 347 19.80 -6.79 20.60
C GLU A 347 20.60 -5.64 21.20
N ALA A 348 21.93 -5.60 20.98
CA ALA A 348 22.76 -4.52 21.50
C ALA A 348 22.42 -3.16 20.87
N VAL A 349 22.09 -3.15 19.57
CA VAL A 349 21.63 -1.97 18.85
C VAL A 349 20.30 -1.48 19.41
N ASN A 350 19.28 -2.35 19.49
CA ASN A 350 17.96 -1.97 20.00
C ASN A 350 18.04 -1.47 21.44
N LYS A 351 18.76 -2.18 22.31
CA LYS A 351 19.01 -1.75 23.69
C LYS A 351 19.65 -0.36 23.74
N THR A 352 20.70 -0.13 22.95
CA THR A 352 21.39 1.17 22.91
C THR A 352 20.46 2.28 22.42
N LYS A 353 19.66 2.05 21.37
CA LYS A 353 18.71 3.06 20.86
C LYS A 353 17.61 3.36 21.88
N TRP A 354 17.06 2.36 22.57
CA TRP A 354 16.07 2.54 23.63
C TRP A 354 16.60 3.32 24.84
N GLU A 355 17.82 3.03 25.29
CA GLU A 355 18.48 3.82 26.33
C GLU A 355 18.62 5.29 25.91
N TYR A 356 18.97 5.55 24.63
CA TYR A 356 19.03 6.91 24.10
C TYR A 356 17.65 7.58 24.06
N PHE A 357 16.61 6.87 23.58
CA PHE A 357 15.25 7.38 23.51
C PHE A 357 14.74 7.86 24.87
N HIS A 358 14.94 7.09 25.93
CA HIS A 358 14.52 7.52 27.28
C HIS A 358 15.21 8.81 27.72
N LEU A 359 16.51 8.94 27.46
CA LEU A 359 17.27 10.12 27.85
C LEU A 359 16.90 11.36 27.03
N ILE A 360 16.83 11.22 25.70
CA ILE A 360 16.48 12.35 24.81
C ILE A 360 15.02 12.75 24.96
N PHE A 361 14.11 11.80 25.19
CA PHE A 361 12.70 12.09 25.46
C PHE A 361 12.54 12.88 26.76
N LYS A 362 13.25 12.52 27.83
CA LYS A 362 13.26 13.33 29.06
C LYS A 362 13.77 14.76 28.83
N GLN A 363 14.68 14.95 27.87
CA GLN A 363 15.28 16.24 27.57
C GLN A 363 14.43 17.12 26.65
N GLU A 364 13.87 16.54 25.59
CA GLU A 364 13.24 17.28 24.48
C GLU A 364 11.76 16.90 24.26
N GLY A 365 11.27 15.85 24.92
CA GLY A 365 9.95 15.28 24.69
C GLY A 365 8.82 16.28 24.89
N GLU A 366 8.78 16.97 26.03
CA GLU A 366 7.75 17.98 26.31
C GLU A 366 7.70 19.06 25.22
N LYS A 367 8.86 19.59 24.83
CA LYS A 367 8.96 20.61 23.77
C LYS A 367 8.48 20.09 22.42
N VAL A 368 8.85 18.87 22.05
CA VAL A 368 8.44 18.26 20.77
C VAL A 368 6.93 17.98 20.77
N LEU A 369 6.40 17.39 21.84
CA LEU A 369 4.98 17.06 21.97
C LEU A 369 4.10 18.32 22.07
N ALA A 370 4.65 19.46 22.49
CA ALA A 370 3.94 20.75 22.49
C ALA A 370 3.96 21.47 21.13
N SER A 371 4.73 20.98 20.13
CA SER A 371 4.86 21.64 18.83
C SER A 371 3.64 21.44 17.93
N ASP A 372 3.34 22.42 17.07
CA ASP A 372 2.22 22.32 16.12
C ASP A 372 2.43 21.20 15.09
N ALA A 373 3.69 20.97 14.69
CA ALA A 373 4.03 19.86 13.80
C ALA A 373 3.67 18.50 14.43
N PHE A 374 3.93 18.31 15.72
CA PHE A 374 3.51 17.10 16.42
C PHE A 374 2.00 17.03 16.56
N ARG A 375 1.32 18.12 16.93
CA ARG A 375 -0.15 18.13 17.06
C ARG A 375 -0.83 17.73 15.75
N ASN A 376 -0.38 18.27 14.62
CA ASN A 376 -0.89 17.91 13.30
C ASN A 376 -0.66 16.42 12.99
N PHE A 377 0.55 15.91 13.27
CA PHE A 377 0.85 14.49 13.12
C PHE A 377 -0.05 13.63 14.02
N TYR A 378 -0.19 13.99 15.29
CA TYR A 378 -0.99 13.24 16.26
C TYR A 378 -2.45 13.21 15.86
N GLU A 379 -3.07 14.34 15.52
CA GLU A 379 -4.48 14.37 15.10
C GLU A 379 -4.73 13.54 13.84
N ALA A 380 -3.80 13.57 12.88
CA ALA A 380 -3.88 12.76 11.66
C ALA A 380 -3.66 11.25 11.91
N ASN A 381 -3.05 10.85 13.03
CA ASN A 381 -2.60 9.47 13.26
C ASN A 381 -3.12 8.81 14.53
N LYS A 382 -3.87 9.53 15.38
CA LYS A 382 -4.29 9.05 16.71
C LYS A 382 -5.03 7.71 16.69
N GLU A 383 -5.78 7.42 15.61
CA GLU A 383 -6.57 6.18 15.47
C GLU A 383 -5.72 4.90 15.53
N TRP A 384 -4.50 4.92 14.99
CA TRP A 384 -3.55 3.80 15.07
C TRP A 384 -2.47 4.03 16.12
N LEU A 385 -2.06 5.30 16.31
CA LEU A 385 -0.94 5.66 17.17
C LEU A 385 -1.22 5.41 18.65
N GLN A 386 -2.42 5.72 19.13
CA GLN A 386 -2.81 5.45 20.53
C GLN A 386 -2.84 3.95 20.84
N PRO A 387 -3.57 3.10 20.07
CA PRO A 387 -3.53 1.64 20.28
C PRO A 387 -2.12 1.06 20.22
N TYR A 388 -1.29 1.49 19.26
CA TYR A 388 0.08 1.01 19.13
C TYR A 388 0.95 1.36 20.36
N ALA A 389 0.89 2.60 20.82
CA ALA A 389 1.67 3.06 21.96
C ALA A 389 1.25 2.34 23.26
N VAL A 390 -0.06 2.17 23.47
CA VAL A 390 -0.58 1.44 24.62
C VAL A 390 -0.27 -0.05 24.54
N PHE A 391 -0.44 -0.67 23.37
CA PHE A 391 -0.07 -2.07 23.17
C PHE A 391 1.40 -2.31 23.50
N SER A 392 2.29 -1.44 23.00
CA SER A 392 3.73 -1.56 23.25
C SER A 392 4.09 -1.37 24.72
N TYR A 393 3.45 -0.42 25.41
CA TYR A 393 3.56 -0.26 26.86
C TYR A 393 3.09 -1.51 27.61
N LEU A 394 1.91 -2.03 27.28
CA LEU A 394 1.31 -3.19 27.95
C LEU A 394 2.10 -4.49 27.69
N ARG A 395 2.61 -4.68 26.47
CA ARG A 395 3.54 -5.78 26.13
C ARG A 395 4.72 -5.81 27.09
N ASP A 396 5.35 -4.65 27.30
CA ASP A 396 6.53 -4.55 28.16
C ASP A 396 6.16 -4.69 29.64
N ALA A 397 5.04 -4.10 30.06
CA ALA A 397 4.55 -4.17 31.44
C ALA A 397 4.18 -5.61 31.85
N TYR A 398 3.51 -6.36 30.95
CA TYR A 398 3.12 -7.75 31.17
C TYR A 398 4.18 -8.76 30.71
N LYS A 399 5.26 -8.31 30.07
CA LYS A 399 6.38 -9.14 29.56
C LYS A 399 5.96 -10.21 28.55
N THR A 400 4.86 -9.99 27.85
CA THR A 400 4.36 -10.90 26.81
C THR A 400 3.63 -10.10 25.73
N PRO A 401 3.90 -10.36 24.43
CA PRO A 401 3.13 -9.77 23.33
C PRO A 401 1.77 -10.46 23.17
N ASN A 402 1.56 -11.63 23.78
CA ASN A 402 0.28 -12.32 23.71
C ASN A 402 -0.73 -11.59 24.59
N PHE A 403 -1.45 -10.66 23.98
CA PHE A 403 -2.45 -9.85 24.68
C PHE A 403 -3.51 -10.68 25.39
N ARG A 404 -3.77 -11.91 24.94
CA ARG A 404 -4.73 -12.83 25.57
C ARG A 404 -4.30 -13.27 26.98
N GLU A 405 -3.02 -13.14 27.31
CA GLU A 405 -2.47 -13.40 28.64
C GLU A 405 -2.51 -12.16 29.55
N TRP A 406 -2.91 -10.99 29.04
CA TRP A 406 -2.99 -9.77 29.82
C TRP A 406 -4.18 -9.81 30.77
N PRO A 407 -3.99 -9.71 32.10
CA PRO A 407 -5.09 -9.89 33.06
C PRO A 407 -6.26 -8.90 32.91
N LYS A 408 -5.97 -7.66 32.46
CA LYS A 408 -6.97 -6.59 32.34
C LYS A 408 -7.32 -6.25 30.88
N TYR A 409 -6.32 -6.23 30.00
CA TYR A 409 -6.44 -5.66 28.67
C TYR A 409 -6.48 -6.72 27.55
N ALA A 410 -6.88 -7.95 27.87
CA ALA A 410 -6.96 -9.04 26.89
C ALA A 410 -7.89 -8.75 25.71
N THR A 411 -8.92 -7.93 25.94
CA THR A 411 -9.80 -7.41 24.90
C THR A 411 -9.59 -5.92 24.77
N TYR A 412 -9.53 -5.42 23.54
CA TYR A 412 -9.40 -3.99 23.27
C TYR A 412 -10.67 -3.22 23.66
N ASP A 413 -10.52 -2.15 24.44
CA ASP A 413 -11.57 -1.18 24.75
C ASP A 413 -11.07 0.25 24.47
N ALA A 414 -11.69 0.93 23.52
CA ALA A 414 -11.28 2.26 23.08
C ALA A 414 -11.29 3.31 24.20
N LYS A 415 -12.23 3.24 25.16
CA LYS A 415 -12.34 4.21 26.26
C LYS A 415 -11.26 3.99 27.30
N GLU A 416 -10.91 2.74 27.58
CA GLU A 416 -9.78 2.43 28.46
C GLU A 416 -8.46 2.91 27.84
N ILE A 417 -8.27 2.69 26.54
CA ILE A 417 -7.06 3.15 25.82
C ILE A 417 -7.00 4.68 25.82
N GLU A 418 -8.10 5.35 25.55
CA GLU A 418 -8.17 6.83 25.61
C GLU A 418 -7.84 7.35 27.01
N THR A 419 -8.30 6.66 28.06
CA THR A 419 -8.02 7.02 29.45
C THR A 419 -6.53 6.91 29.78
N LEU A 420 -5.87 5.83 29.35
CA LEU A 420 -4.42 5.66 29.52
C LEU A 420 -3.63 6.73 28.76
N CYS A 421 -4.15 7.19 27.63
CA CYS A 421 -3.54 8.21 26.79
C CYS A 421 -3.74 9.65 27.27
N ARG A 422 -4.47 9.90 28.37
CA ARG A 422 -4.68 11.26 28.87
C ARG A 422 -3.42 11.79 29.56
N PRO A 423 -3.02 13.06 29.36
CA PRO A 423 -1.82 13.63 29.96
C PRO A 423 -1.75 13.57 31.50
N ASP A 424 -2.90 13.50 32.18
CA ASP A 424 -3.02 13.37 33.63
C ASP A 424 -2.97 11.92 34.14
N SER A 425 -2.95 10.93 33.24
CA SER A 425 -2.76 9.52 33.58
C SER A 425 -1.34 9.25 34.05
N ALA A 426 -1.19 8.41 35.08
CA ALA A 426 0.11 7.97 35.58
C ALA A 426 0.89 7.15 34.53
N ASP A 427 0.19 6.47 33.62
CA ASP A 427 0.78 5.66 32.55
C ASP A 427 1.25 6.51 31.35
N TYR A 428 0.75 7.75 31.24
CA TYR A 428 0.98 8.60 30.06
C TYR A 428 2.46 8.80 29.71
N PRO A 429 3.40 9.03 30.65
CA PRO A 429 4.81 9.18 30.30
C PRO A 429 5.41 7.93 29.60
N HIS A 430 4.92 6.73 29.93
CA HIS A 430 5.36 5.47 29.32
C HIS A 430 4.76 5.26 27.92
N ILE A 431 3.64 5.92 27.63
CA ILE A 431 2.96 5.89 26.33
C ILE A 431 3.50 7.00 25.42
N ALA A 432 3.69 8.20 25.95
CA ALA A 432 4.07 9.40 25.21
C ALA A 432 5.44 9.30 24.53
N ILE A 433 6.36 8.49 25.07
CA ILE A 433 7.64 8.20 24.41
C ILE A 433 7.45 7.54 23.04
N TYR A 434 6.45 6.67 22.87
CA TYR A 434 6.14 6.04 21.59
C TYR A 434 5.64 7.08 20.58
N TYR A 435 4.86 8.07 21.02
CA TYR A 435 4.44 9.19 20.16
C TYR A 435 5.63 9.99 19.67
N TYR A 436 6.56 10.30 20.58
CA TYR A 436 7.79 11.00 20.25
C TYR A 436 8.63 10.21 19.23
N ILE A 437 8.81 8.90 19.44
CA ILE A 437 9.57 8.03 18.53
C ILE A 437 8.91 7.98 17.15
N GLN A 438 7.62 7.66 17.07
CA GLN A 438 6.91 7.55 15.80
C GLN A 438 6.85 8.86 15.03
N PHE A 439 6.68 10.01 15.72
CA PHE A 439 6.75 11.32 15.09
C PHE A 439 8.11 11.60 14.45
N ASN A 440 9.20 11.28 15.16
CA ASN A 440 10.54 11.50 14.60
C ASN A 440 10.86 10.52 13.46
N LEU A 441 10.45 9.25 13.56
CA LEU A 441 10.58 8.28 12.46
C LEU A 441 9.80 8.75 11.22
N HIS A 442 8.56 9.20 11.40
CA HIS A 442 7.74 9.80 10.33
C HIS A 442 8.49 10.93 9.62
N ARG A 443 9.04 11.89 10.38
CA ARG A 443 9.79 13.01 9.81
C ARG A 443 11.03 12.56 9.04
N GLN A 444 11.77 11.58 9.57
CA GLN A 444 13.00 11.10 8.94
C GLN A 444 12.71 10.32 7.66
N LEU A 445 11.71 9.44 7.65
CA LEU A 445 11.31 8.70 6.46
C LEU A 445 10.74 9.63 5.40
N LEU A 446 9.85 10.56 5.78
CA LEU A 446 9.28 11.53 4.86
C LEU A 446 10.38 12.39 4.21
N ALA A 447 11.38 12.82 4.98
CA ALA A 447 12.52 13.56 4.43
C ALA A 447 13.38 12.73 3.46
N ALA A 448 13.47 11.41 3.65
CA ALA A 448 14.13 10.52 2.69
C ALA A 448 13.28 10.33 1.42
N THR A 449 11.96 10.17 1.56
CA THR A 449 11.01 10.08 0.44
C THR A 449 11.02 11.35 -0.42
N GLU A 450 10.90 12.52 0.21
CA GLU A 450 10.94 13.82 -0.48
C GLU A 450 12.29 14.01 -1.19
N HIS A 451 13.39 13.57 -0.60
CA HIS A 451 14.70 13.59 -1.23
C HIS A 451 14.77 12.65 -2.46
N ALA A 452 14.13 11.48 -2.41
CA ALA A 452 14.02 10.56 -3.55
C ALA A 452 13.27 11.21 -4.72
N ARG A 453 12.06 11.72 -4.45
CA ARG A 453 11.21 12.43 -5.42
C ARG A 453 11.93 13.64 -6.01
N ALA A 454 12.61 14.42 -5.15
CA ALA A 454 13.44 15.57 -5.51
C ALA A 454 14.70 15.21 -6.31
N ASN A 455 15.00 13.93 -6.54
CA ASN A 455 16.09 13.52 -7.43
C ASN A 455 15.66 12.51 -8.51
N GLY A 456 14.34 12.35 -8.73
CA GLY A 456 13.82 11.44 -9.75
C GLY A 456 14.13 9.97 -9.45
N VAL A 457 14.13 9.60 -8.17
CA VAL A 457 14.27 8.24 -7.68
C VAL A 457 12.96 7.83 -6.99
N VAL A 458 12.38 6.73 -7.44
CA VAL A 458 11.19 6.12 -6.83
C VAL A 458 11.62 5.41 -5.54
N LEU A 459 11.04 5.80 -4.40
CA LEU A 459 11.16 4.99 -3.19
C LEU A 459 10.03 3.94 -3.20
N LYS A 460 10.42 2.67 -3.32
CA LYS A 460 9.50 1.54 -3.42
C LYS A 460 9.44 0.78 -2.08
N GLY A 461 8.26 0.73 -1.48
CA GLY A 461 8.02 -0.03 -0.25
C GLY A 461 7.76 -1.51 -0.50
N ASP A 462 7.77 -2.31 0.58
CA ASP A 462 7.39 -3.72 0.60
C ASP A 462 6.30 -3.92 1.66
N ILE A 463 5.17 -4.50 1.24
CA ILE A 463 3.98 -4.71 2.07
C ILE A 463 3.86 -6.21 2.36
N PRO A 464 4.14 -6.66 3.60
CA PRO A 464 3.92 -8.05 4.01
C PRO A 464 2.47 -8.48 3.81
N ILE A 465 2.27 -9.74 3.41
CA ILE A 465 0.92 -10.27 3.19
C ILE A 465 0.08 -10.31 4.46
N GLY A 466 0.67 -10.52 5.64
CA GLY A 466 -0.06 -10.68 6.90
C GLY A 466 0.51 -9.85 8.04
N ILE A 467 -0.03 -10.11 9.23
CA ILE A 467 0.36 -9.48 10.50
C ILE A 467 0.78 -10.56 11.50
N SER A 468 1.51 -10.18 12.55
CA SER A 468 1.68 -11.09 13.68
C SER A 468 0.32 -11.40 14.33
N ARG A 469 0.13 -12.64 14.80
CA ARG A 469 -1.03 -13.05 15.62
C ARG A 469 -1.14 -12.27 16.94
N ASN A 470 -0.03 -11.70 17.37
CA ASN A 470 0.15 -10.89 18.57
C ASN A 470 0.45 -9.43 18.19
N SER A 471 -0.25 -8.91 17.18
CA SER A 471 -0.16 -7.51 16.74
C SER A 471 -1.26 -6.66 17.35
N VAL A 472 -1.07 -5.34 17.25
CA VAL A 472 -2.06 -4.32 17.57
C VAL A 472 -3.33 -4.51 16.74
N GLU A 473 -3.20 -4.85 15.45
CA GLU A 473 -4.35 -5.04 14.57
C GLU A 473 -5.13 -6.32 14.95
N ALA A 474 -4.43 -7.40 15.33
CA ALA A 474 -5.10 -8.60 15.86
C ALA A 474 -5.78 -8.38 17.21
N TRP A 475 -5.33 -7.39 18.01
CA TRP A 475 -5.93 -7.00 19.28
C TRP A 475 -7.13 -6.07 19.12
N LYS A 476 -6.99 -5.02 18.29
CA LYS A 476 -7.99 -3.96 18.07
C LYS A 476 -9.08 -4.36 17.08
N GLU A 477 -8.70 -5.03 16.00
CA GLU A 477 -9.55 -5.27 14.82
C GLU A 477 -9.62 -6.77 14.49
N SER A 478 -9.66 -7.62 15.52
CA SER A 478 -9.59 -9.09 15.43
C SER A 478 -10.61 -9.72 14.47
N HIS A 479 -11.77 -9.08 14.26
CA HIS A 479 -12.84 -9.53 13.38
C HIS A 479 -12.45 -9.60 11.89
N TYR A 480 -11.38 -8.90 11.48
CA TYR A 480 -10.84 -8.98 10.13
C TYR A 480 -9.94 -10.21 9.90
N PHE A 481 -9.67 -11.01 10.92
CA PHE A 481 -8.68 -12.09 10.86
C PHE A 481 -9.23 -13.41 11.38
N ASN A 482 -8.86 -14.52 10.73
CA ASN A 482 -9.12 -15.86 11.22
C ASN A 482 -7.96 -16.27 12.15
N LEU A 483 -8.13 -16.04 13.44
CA LEU A 483 -7.12 -16.33 14.46
C LEU A 483 -6.99 -17.84 14.79
N ASN A 484 -7.79 -18.70 14.16
CA ASN A 484 -7.74 -20.16 14.28
C ASN A 484 -7.05 -20.84 13.09
N GLY A 485 -6.55 -20.07 12.13
CA GLY A 485 -5.75 -20.53 11.00
C GLY A 485 -4.36 -19.90 10.97
N GLN A 486 -3.48 -20.50 10.17
CA GLN A 486 -2.10 -20.08 9.97
C GLN A 486 -1.80 -20.02 8.46
N ALA A 487 -1.43 -18.86 7.94
CA ALA A 487 -1.00 -18.73 6.56
C ALA A 487 0.33 -19.45 6.33
N GLY A 488 0.49 -20.01 5.13
CA GLY A 488 1.69 -20.71 4.74
C GLY A 488 1.77 -20.96 3.24
N ALA A 489 2.50 -22.01 2.88
CA ALA A 489 2.60 -22.53 1.52
C ALA A 489 2.48 -24.06 1.54
N PRO A 490 1.89 -24.65 0.47
CA PRO A 490 1.87 -26.10 0.31
C PRO A 490 3.29 -26.65 0.12
N PRO A 491 3.47 -27.98 0.24
CA PRO A 491 4.71 -28.65 -0.17
C PRO A 491 5.16 -28.28 -1.58
N ASP A 492 6.47 -28.12 -1.74
CA ASP A 492 7.12 -27.93 -3.03
C ASP A 492 8.50 -28.63 -3.08
N ASP A 493 9.18 -28.55 -4.21
CA ASP A 493 10.48 -29.20 -4.44
C ASP A 493 11.59 -28.71 -3.47
N PHE A 494 11.41 -27.55 -2.83
CA PHE A 494 12.37 -26.97 -1.88
C PHE A 494 11.97 -27.22 -0.41
N SER A 495 10.67 -27.32 -0.13
CA SER A 495 10.12 -27.61 1.19
C SER A 495 9.05 -28.70 1.10
N VAL A 496 9.48 -29.95 1.24
CA VAL A 496 8.59 -31.14 1.17
C VAL A 496 7.51 -31.16 2.25
N ASN A 497 7.70 -30.43 3.35
CA ASN A 497 6.71 -30.31 4.44
C ASN A 497 5.82 -29.06 4.29
N GLY A 498 5.95 -28.31 3.18
CA GLY A 498 5.37 -26.99 3.02
C GLY A 498 6.02 -25.97 3.96
N GLN A 499 5.42 -24.78 4.06
CA GLN A 499 5.91 -23.72 4.94
C GLN A 499 4.77 -23.22 5.81
N ASN A 500 5.02 -23.04 7.10
CA ASN A 500 4.08 -22.41 8.02
C ASN A 500 4.64 -21.06 8.45
N TRP A 501 4.00 -19.97 8.02
CA TRP A 501 4.45 -18.61 8.37
C TRP A 501 3.86 -18.12 9.70
N GLY A 502 2.88 -18.84 10.26
CA GLY A 502 2.29 -18.56 11.57
C GLY A 502 1.35 -17.34 11.63
N LEU A 503 1.18 -16.62 10.52
CA LEU A 503 0.33 -15.43 10.41
C LEU A 503 -1.16 -15.83 10.38
N PRO A 504 -2.10 -15.07 10.95
CA PRO A 504 -3.53 -15.33 10.74
C PRO A 504 -3.92 -15.04 9.28
N THR A 505 -4.94 -15.74 8.77
CA THR A 505 -5.53 -15.44 7.45
C THR A 505 -6.59 -14.34 7.56
N TYR A 506 -6.98 -13.75 6.43
CA TYR A 506 -7.99 -12.69 6.40
C TYR A 506 -9.41 -13.25 6.41
N ASN A 507 -10.31 -12.55 7.08
CA ASN A 507 -11.74 -12.73 6.94
C ASN A 507 -12.28 -11.83 5.82
N TRP A 508 -12.13 -12.29 4.57
CA TRP A 508 -12.52 -11.54 3.39
C TRP A 508 -14.02 -11.21 3.36
N ASP A 509 -14.88 -12.10 3.84
CA ASP A 509 -16.34 -11.87 3.92
C ASP A 509 -16.70 -10.71 4.87
N VAL A 510 -15.92 -10.51 5.93
CA VAL A 510 -16.10 -9.36 6.84
C VAL A 510 -15.55 -8.09 6.21
N MET A 511 -14.37 -8.15 5.59
CA MET A 511 -13.78 -6.99 4.91
C MET A 511 -14.64 -6.50 3.74
N GLU A 512 -15.28 -7.39 2.98
CA GLU A 512 -16.12 -6.98 1.85
C GLU A 512 -17.30 -6.09 2.29
N LYS A 513 -17.86 -6.34 3.50
CA LYS A 513 -19.03 -5.62 4.02
C LYS A 513 -18.80 -4.13 4.25
N ASP A 514 -17.55 -3.69 4.44
CA ASP A 514 -17.19 -2.28 4.60
C ASP A 514 -16.37 -1.71 3.44
N GLY A 515 -16.30 -2.44 2.32
CA GLY A 515 -15.53 -2.03 1.15
C GLY A 515 -14.02 -2.14 1.37
N TYR A 516 -13.57 -3.15 2.11
CA TYR A 516 -12.17 -3.46 2.36
C TYR A 516 -11.44 -2.36 3.11
N ALA A 517 -12.12 -1.71 4.07
CA ALA A 517 -11.65 -0.51 4.75
C ALA A 517 -10.26 -0.68 5.39
N TRP A 518 -9.97 -1.86 5.95
CA TRP A 518 -8.66 -2.16 6.55
C TRP A 518 -7.51 -2.08 5.54
N TRP A 519 -7.65 -2.72 4.37
CA TRP A 519 -6.65 -2.67 3.30
C TRP A 519 -6.54 -1.27 2.69
N MET A 520 -7.66 -0.58 2.50
CA MET A 520 -7.67 0.79 2.00
C MET A 520 -6.90 1.74 2.93
N LYS A 521 -7.14 1.68 4.25
CA LYS A 521 -6.39 2.46 5.25
C LYS A 521 -4.89 2.16 5.19
N ARG A 522 -4.51 0.88 5.05
CA ARG A 522 -3.12 0.45 4.93
C ARG A 522 -2.44 1.06 3.70
N PHE A 523 -3.07 0.99 2.53
CA PHE A 523 -2.52 1.59 1.30
C PHE A 523 -2.42 3.12 1.40
N HIS A 524 -3.44 3.79 1.94
CA HIS A 524 -3.41 5.24 2.15
C HIS A 524 -2.27 5.66 3.06
N LYS A 525 -2.06 4.96 4.19
CA LYS A 525 -0.94 5.27 5.10
C LYS A 525 0.41 5.15 4.39
N MET A 526 0.61 4.05 3.68
CA MET A 526 1.90 3.79 3.04
C MET A 526 2.18 4.78 1.89
N ALA A 527 1.13 5.32 1.24
CA ALA A 527 1.24 6.30 0.15
C ALA A 527 1.82 7.64 0.57
N GLU A 528 1.83 7.94 1.87
CA GLU A 528 2.57 9.08 2.41
C GLU A 528 4.08 8.97 2.14
N TYR A 529 4.62 7.74 2.10
CA TYR A 529 6.07 7.50 2.11
C TYR A 529 6.60 6.85 0.83
N PHE A 530 5.77 6.14 0.07
CA PHE A 530 6.23 5.35 -1.05
C PHE A 530 5.46 5.68 -2.32
N ASP A 531 6.17 5.63 -3.45
CA ASP A 531 5.62 5.91 -4.78
C ASP A 531 5.19 4.63 -5.50
N ALA A 532 5.70 3.48 -5.04
CA ALA A 532 5.38 2.16 -5.56
C ALA A 532 5.50 1.11 -4.44
N TYR A 533 4.85 -0.03 -4.64
CA TYR A 533 4.88 -1.14 -3.69
C TYR A 533 5.26 -2.45 -4.36
N ARG A 534 6.00 -3.28 -3.63
CA ARG A 534 5.90 -4.73 -3.73
C ARG A 534 4.82 -5.16 -2.76
N ILE A 535 3.80 -5.87 -3.24
CA ILE A 535 2.88 -6.60 -2.37
C ILE A 535 3.43 -8.02 -2.27
N ASP A 536 3.84 -8.40 -1.07
CA ASP A 536 4.32 -9.75 -0.83
C ASP A 536 3.17 -10.76 -0.95
N HIS A 537 3.47 -11.93 -1.51
CA HIS A 537 2.50 -13.00 -1.76
C HIS A 537 1.15 -12.52 -2.33
N ILE A 538 1.18 -11.80 -3.46
CA ILE A 538 -0.02 -11.24 -4.11
C ILE A 538 -1.14 -12.27 -4.35
N LEU A 539 -0.78 -13.55 -4.51
CA LEU A 539 -1.73 -14.66 -4.64
C LEU A 539 -2.69 -14.77 -3.45
N GLY A 540 -2.29 -14.32 -2.26
CA GLY A 540 -3.13 -14.31 -1.05
C GLY A 540 -4.40 -13.45 -1.17
N PHE A 541 -4.47 -12.53 -2.14
CA PHE A 541 -5.70 -11.80 -2.49
C PHE A 541 -6.69 -12.63 -3.32
N PHE A 542 -6.21 -13.71 -3.94
CA PHE A 542 -7.05 -14.68 -4.65
C PHE A 542 -7.37 -15.88 -3.76
N ARG A 543 -6.34 -16.51 -3.19
CA ARG A 543 -6.46 -17.61 -2.20
C ARG A 543 -5.17 -17.75 -1.40
N ILE A 544 -5.28 -18.16 -0.14
CA ILE A 544 -4.15 -18.38 0.77
C ILE A 544 -4.11 -19.85 1.20
N TRP A 545 -2.92 -20.42 1.36
CA TRP A 545 -2.78 -21.74 1.99
C TRP A 545 -2.90 -21.58 3.50
N GLU A 546 -4.00 -22.07 4.07
CA GLU A 546 -4.34 -21.99 5.49
C GLU A 546 -4.09 -23.33 6.17
N ILE A 547 -3.30 -23.31 7.23
CA ILE A 547 -2.86 -24.46 8.02
C ILE A 547 -3.57 -24.41 9.38
N PRO A 548 -4.18 -25.51 9.86
CA PRO A 548 -4.87 -25.53 11.14
C PRO A 548 -3.90 -25.32 12.31
N MET A 549 -4.36 -24.70 13.40
CA MET A 549 -3.50 -24.36 14.56
C MET A 549 -2.83 -25.56 15.20
N HIS A 550 -3.41 -26.76 15.10
CA HIS A 550 -2.84 -27.98 15.65
C HIS A 550 -1.68 -28.56 14.83
N ALA A 551 -1.41 -28.02 13.64
CA ALA A 551 -0.30 -28.39 12.78
C ALA A 551 0.91 -27.44 12.93
N VAL A 552 2.10 -28.01 12.79
CA VAL A 552 3.41 -27.34 12.77
C VAL A 552 3.84 -27.13 11.32
N HIS A 553 3.71 -28.16 10.48
CA HIS A 553 4.07 -28.14 9.06
C HIS A 553 2.91 -27.71 8.15
N GLY A 554 3.22 -27.44 6.88
CA GLY A 554 2.25 -27.01 5.86
C GLY A 554 1.43 -28.12 5.22
N LEU A 555 1.75 -29.40 5.45
CA LEU A 555 1.10 -30.55 4.82
C LEU A 555 -0.41 -30.63 5.05
N LEU A 556 -0.87 -30.25 6.25
CA LEU A 556 -2.28 -30.34 6.64
C LEU A 556 -3.08 -29.07 6.31
N GLY A 557 -2.56 -28.22 5.43
CA GLY A 557 -3.27 -27.02 5.00
C GLY A 557 -4.22 -27.24 3.84
N GLU A 558 -5.01 -26.22 3.55
CA GLU A 558 -5.90 -26.14 2.40
C GLU A 558 -5.85 -24.74 1.79
N PHE A 559 -6.26 -24.59 0.52
CA PHE A 559 -6.46 -23.25 -0.03
C PHE A 559 -7.75 -22.64 0.52
N VAL A 560 -7.73 -21.35 0.85
CA VAL A 560 -8.90 -20.58 1.25
C VAL A 560 -9.03 -19.38 0.31
N PRO A 561 -10.07 -19.31 -0.54
CA PRO A 561 -11.11 -20.33 -0.74
C PRO A 561 -10.57 -21.60 -1.45
N ALA A 562 -11.20 -22.74 -1.16
CA ALA A 562 -11.03 -24.02 -1.86
C ALA A 562 -12.32 -24.40 -2.59
N LEU A 563 -12.17 -25.33 -3.55
CA LEU A 563 -13.28 -26.11 -4.10
C LEU A 563 -13.16 -27.52 -3.51
N PRO A 564 -13.85 -27.83 -2.39
CA PRO A 564 -13.79 -29.16 -1.78
C PRO A 564 -14.50 -30.19 -2.67
N MET A 565 -14.08 -31.46 -2.56
CA MET A 565 -14.79 -32.57 -3.19
C MET A 565 -15.80 -33.16 -2.22
N THR A 566 -17.03 -33.43 -2.67
CA THR A 566 -18.00 -34.17 -1.86
C THR A 566 -17.67 -35.66 -1.82
N ARG A 567 -18.24 -36.38 -0.85
CA ARG A 567 -18.15 -37.84 -0.77
C ARG A 567 -18.59 -38.48 -2.09
N GLU A 568 -19.72 -38.04 -2.63
CA GLU A 568 -20.30 -38.58 -3.86
C GLU A 568 -19.40 -38.35 -5.06
N GLU A 569 -18.74 -37.18 -5.14
CA GLU A 569 -17.77 -36.89 -6.20
C GLU A 569 -16.57 -37.84 -6.11
N ILE A 570 -15.98 -38.02 -4.92
CA ILE A 570 -14.86 -38.95 -4.71
C ILE A 570 -15.26 -40.39 -5.09
N GLU A 571 -16.45 -40.82 -4.66
CA GLU A 571 -16.98 -42.16 -4.98
C GLU A 571 -17.26 -42.33 -6.48
N SER A 572 -17.67 -41.27 -7.18
CA SER A 572 -17.90 -41.29 -8.62
C SER A 572 -16.62 -41.55 -9.44
N TYR A 573 -15.45 -41.22 -8.89
CA TYR A 573 -14.14 -41.58 -9.46
C TYR A 573 -13.70 -43.01 -9.16
N GLY A 574 -14.53 -43.81 -8.48
CA GLY A 574 -14.27 -45.22 -8.15
C GLY A 574 -13.53 -45.44 -6.82
N LEU A 575 -13.37 -44.41 -6.00
CA LEU A 575 -12.78 -44.52 -4.66
C LEU A 575 -13.89 -44.54 -3.59
N ALA A 576 -14.23 -45.73 -3.09
CA ALA A 576 -15.20 -45.87 -2.00
C ALA A 576 -14.72 -45.09 -0.75
N PHE A 577 -15.50 -44.11 -0.29
CA PHE A 577 -15.03 -43.19 0.74
C PHE A 577 -15.02 -43.85 2.12
N ARG A 578 -13.84 -43.95 2.74
CA ARG A 578 -13.63 -44.52 4.07
C ARG A 578 -13.10 -43.46 5.00
N GLU A 579 -14.03 -42.79 5.69
CA GLU A 579 -13.77 -41.62 6.54
C GLU A 579 -12.62 -41.85 7.54
N ASP A 580 -12.69 -42.93 8.33
CA ASP A 580 -11.67 -43.26 9.33
C ASP A 580 -10.29 -43.58 8.74
N PHE A 581 -10.21 -43.94 7.46
CA PHE A 581 -8.95 -44.30 6.79
C PHE A 581 -8.37 -43.13 5.99
N PHE A 582 -9.21 -42.20 5.53
CA PHE A 582 -8.79 -41.10 4.67
C PHE A 582 -8.59 -39.78 5.42
N LEU A 583 -9.31 -39.56 6.52
CA LEU A 583 -9.23 -38.33 7.32
C LEU A 583 -8.39 -38.47 8.59
N LYS A 584 -7.97 -39.70 8.95
CA LYS A 584 -7.16 -39.98 10.14
C LYS A 584 -5.84 -40.66 9.76
N PRO A 585 -4.76 -40.44 10.53
CA PRO A 585 -3.48 -41.11 10.35
C PRO A 585 -3.60 -42.62 10.19
N TYR A 586 -3.04 -43.18 9.12
CA TYR A 586 -2.98 -44.64 8.93
C TYR A 586 -1.64 -45.22 9.41
N ILE A 587 -1.57 -45.56 10.70
CA ILE A 587 -0.32 -46.01 11.34
C ILE A 587 -0.26 -47.54 11.36
N HIS A 588 0.40 -48.16 10.38
CA HIS A 588 0.61 -49.61 10.32
C HIS A 588 1.98 -50.04 10.87
N GLU A 589 2.04 -51.20 11.54
CA GLU A 589 3.27 -51.79 12.12
C GLU A 589 4.47 -51.76 11.15
N TYR A 590 4.21 -52.11 9.89
CA TYR A 590 5.20 -52.15 8.81
C TYR A 590 6.02 -50.85 8.66
N PHE A 591 5.41 -49.69 8.86
CA PHE A 591 6.08 -48.40 8.67
C PHE A 591 6.91 -47.97 9.89
N LEU A 592 6.57 -48.45 11.08
CA LEU A 592 7.17 -47.97 12.33
C LEU A 592 8.68 -48.25 12.41
N GLY A 593 9.12 -49.41 11.95
CA GLY A 593 10.55 -49.76 11.90
C GLY A 593 11.34 -48.91 10.91
N GLN A 594 10.71 -48.49 9.81
CA GLN A 594 11.34 -47.64 8.79
C GLN A 594 11.47 -46.20 9.26
N ILE A 595 10.46 -45.69 9.97
CA ILE A 595 10.42 -44.31 10.45
C ILE A 595 11.27 -44.13 11.71
N PHE A 596 11.22 -45.06 12.67
CA PHE A 596 11.81 -44.86 14.00
C PHE A 596 13.04 -45.73 14.30
N GLY A 597 13.34 -46.74 13.47
CA GLY A 597 14.51 -47.61 13.64
C GLY A 597 14.63 -48.18 15.07
N PRO A 598 15.71 -47.88 15.82
CA PRO A 598 15.89 -48.39 17.18
C PRO A 598 14.86 -47.86 18.19
N HIS A 599 14.15 -46.78 17.86
CA HIS A 599 13.19 -46.11 18.75
C HIS A 599 11.76 -46.65 18.65
N THR A 600 11.50 -47.61 17.75
CA THR A 600 10.15 -48.13 17.47
C THR A 600 9.42 -48.61 18.73
N ASP A 601 10.06 -49.38 19.60
CA ASP A 601 9.42 -49.90 20.81
C ASP A 601 9.06 -48.78 21.80
N TYR A 602 9.95 -47.79 21.94
CA TYR A 602 9.68 -46.60 22.76
C TYR A 602 8.48 -45.82 22.23
N VAL A 603 8.39 -45.66 20.91
CA VAL A 603 7.26 -44.98 20.27
C VAL A 603 5.94 -45.72 20.48
N LYS A 604 5.95 -47.04 20.29
CA LYS A 604 4.77 -47.91 20.52
C LYS A 604 4.26 -47.85 21.96
N GLN A 605 5.17 -47.75 22.92
CA GLN A 605 4.79 -47.66 24.34
C GLN A 605 4.27 -46.27 24.71
N THR A 606 4.87 -45.22 24.14
CA THR A 606 4.70 -43.84 24.65
C THR A 606 3.67 -43.02 23.86
N PHE A 607 3.65 -43.11 22.52
CA PHE A 607 2.94 -42.13 21.68
C PHE A 607 1.74 -42.69 20.93
N ILE A 608 1.69 -44.00 20.71
CA ILE A 608 0.62 -44.66 19.95
C ILE A 608 -0.01 -45.82 20.75
N GLU A 609 -1.20 -46.25 20.34
CA GLU A 609 -1.92 -47.37 20.94
C GLU A 609 -2.61 -48.23 19.86
N PRO A 610 -2.75 -49.55 20.07
CA PRO A 610 -3.37 -50.43 19.08
C PRO A 610 -4.85 -50.11 18.89
N THR A 611 -5.35 -50.35 17.67
CA THR A 611 -6.77 -50.25 17.33
C THR A 611 -7.43 -51.63 17.26
N ASP A 612 -8.73 -51.68 16.96
CA ASP A 612 -9.44 -52.94 16.71
C ASP A 612 -8.98 -53.64 15.41
N THR A 613 -8.24 -52.94 14.55
CA THR A 613 -7.65 -53.50 13.33
C THR A 613 -6.25 -54.03 13.62
N TRP A 614 -5.98 -55.28 13.22
CA TRP A 614 -4.69 -55.93 13.41
C TRP A 614 -3.55 -55.09 12.83
N GLU A 615 -2.44 -54.97 13.58
CA GLU A 615 -1.24 -54.20 13.20
C GLU A 615 -1.44 -52.71 12.91
N VAL A 616 -2.63 -52.16 13.23
CA VAL A 616 -2.93 -50.74 13.07
C VAL A 616 -3.00 -50.06 14.42
N TYR A 617 -2.35 -48.90 14.50
CA TYR A 617 -2.27 -48.04 15.67
C TYR A 617 -2.97 -46.72 15.43
N ARG A 618 -3.26 -46.01 16.51
CA ARG A 618 -3.63 -44.59 16.52
C ARG A 618 -2.74 -43.82 17.47
N MET A 619 -2.59 -42.52 17.23
CA MET A 619 -1.95 -41.63 18.18
C MET A 619 -2.72 -41.62 19.50
N ARG A 620 -2.00 -41.60 20.63
CA ARG A 620 -2.62 -41.37 21.93
C ARG A 620 -3.14 -39.92 22.01
N PRO A 621 -4.24 -39.65 22.74
CA PRO A 621 -4.84 -38.31 22.82
C PRO A 621 -3.88 -37.20 23.29
N GLU A 622 -2.86 -37.55 24.07
CA GLU A 622 -1.84 -36.63 24.55
C GLU A 622 -0.87 -36.18 23.44
N PHE A 623 -0.85 -36.85 22.28
CA PHE A 623 0.11 -36.64 21.19
C PHE A 623 -0.53 -36.63 19.79
N ASP A 624 -1.86 -36.62 19.70
CA ASP A 624 -2.62 -36.71 18.45
C ASP A 624 -2.53 -35.49 17.51
N THR A 625 -1.72 -34.49 17.84
CA THR A 625 -1.48 -33.30 17.02
C THR A 625 -0.02 -32.92 17.03
N GLN A 626 0.45 -32.29 15.95
CA GLN A 626 1.85 -31.88 15.86
C GLN A 626 2.19 -30.86 16.97
N ARG A 627 1.27 -29.98 17.37
CA ARG A 627 1.51 -29.06 18.50
C ARG A 627 1.65 -29.76 19.86
N LYS A 628 0.90 -30.83 20.12
CA LYS A 628 1.06 -31.60 21.36
C LYS A 628 2.41 -32.33 21.40
N VAL A 629 2.83 -32.89 20.25
CA VAL A 629 4.17 -33.47 20.09
C VAL A 629 5.26 -32.41 20.27
N GLU A 630 5.12 -31.23 19.63
CA GLU A 630 6.04 -30.10 19.77
C GLU A 630 6.22 -29.70 21.24
N ALA A 631 5.11 -29.57 21.99
CA ALA A 631 5.13 -29.24 23.40
C ALA A 631 5.85 -30.28 24.26
N TYR A 632 5.68 -31.58 23.95
CA TYR A 632 6.38 -32.66 24.67
C TYR A 632 7.89 -32.66 24.42
N PHE A 633 8.32 -32.26 23.22
CA PHE A 633 9.72 -32.18 22.82
C PHE A 633 10.35 -30.79 23.06
N ALA A 634 9.60 -29.84 23.63
CA ALA A 634 10.12 -28.51 23.93
C ALA A 634 11.38 -28.57 24.81
N GLY A 635 12.46 -27.94 24.36
CA GLY A 635 13.76 -27.93 25.05
C GLY A 635 14.60 -29.21 24.88
N LYS A 636 14.11 -30.25 24.20
CA LYS A 636 14.88 -31.45 23.85
C LYS A 636 15.50 -31.26 22.47
N THR A 637 16.82 -31.07 22.43
CA THR A 637 17.56 -30.73 21.20
C THR A 637 18.57 -31.80 20.78
N ASP A 638 18.53 -32.97 21.40
CA ASP A 638 19.34 -34.12 20.97
C ASP A 638 18.78 -34.79 19.71
N ASP A 639 19.65 -35.45 18.94
CA ASP A 639 19.31 -36.01 17.63
C ASP A 639 18.21 -37.08 17.71
N ASP A 640 18.19 -37.89 18.76
CA ASP A 640 17.17 -38.93 18.97
C ASP A 640 15.79 -38.32 19.22
N SER A 641 15.71 -37.30 20.09
CA SER A 641 14.48 -36.53 20.32
C SER A 641 13.97 -35.87 19.05
N ILE A 642 14.86 -35.28 18.24
CA ILE A 642 14.50 -34.65 16.96
C ILE A 642 13.97 -35.69 15.98
N TRP A 643 14.64 -36.84 15.85
CA TRP A 643 14.22 -37.93 14.98
C TRP A 643 12.83 -38.46 15.37
N ILE A 644 12.61 -38.76 16.65
CA ILE A 644 11.30 -39.24 17.13
C ILE A 644 10.22 -38.19 16.85
N ARG A 645 10.48 -36.92 17.19
CA ARG A 645 9.53 -35.82 16.96
C ARG A 645 9.12 -35.73 15.48
N ASP A 646 10.10 -35.70 14.57
CA ASP A 646 9.84 -35.53 13.14
C ASP A 646 9.14 -36.77 12.56
N GLY A 647 9.45 -37.97 13.05
CA GLY A 647 8.73 -39.19 12.73
C GLY A 647 7.27 -39.17 13.21
N LEU A 648 7.00 -38.67 14.41
CA LEU A 648 5.63 -38.48 14.92
C LEU A 648 4.86 -37.43 14.11
N TYR A 649 5.52 -36.35 13.68
CA TYR A 649 4.90 -35.37 12.77
C TYR A 649 4.49 -36.00 11.44
N ALA A 650 5.33 -36.88 10.89
CA ALA A 650 5.03 -37.62 9.67
C ALA A 650 3.82 -38.56 9.87
N LEU A 651 3.76 -39.30 10.98
CA LEU A 651 2.59 -40.14 11.29
C LEU A 651 1.31 -39.30 11.34
N ILE A 652 1.32 -38.16 12.04
CA ILE A 652 0.14 -37.31 12.19
C ILE A 652 -0.32 -36.71 10.85
N SER A 653 0.60 -36.49 9.90
CA SER A 653 0.29 -35.95 8.57
C SER A 653 -0.07 -37.01 7.53
N ASP A 654 -0.04 -38.30 7.88
CA ASP A 654 -0.33 -39.40 6.94
C ASP A 654 -1.83 -39.60 6.75
N VAL A 655 -2.47 -38.60 6.12
CA VAL A 655 -3.89 -38.58 5.75
C VAL A 655 -4.04 -38.41 4.24
N LEU A 656 -5.15 -38.89 3.68
CA LEU A 656 -5.43 -38.75 2.24
C LEU A 656 -6.20 -37.47 1.91
N PHE A 657 -7.12 -37.06 2.79
CA PHE A 657 -7.92 -35.85 2.64
C PHE A 657 -7.90 -35.03 3.94
N VAL A 658 -8.02 -33.71 3.79
CA VAL A 658 -8.24 -32.77 4.90
C VAL A 658 -9.71 -32.33 4.86
N PRO A 659 -10.44 -32.36 5.99
CA PRO A 659 -11.81 -31.86 6.06
C PRO A 659 -11.90 -30.37 5.69
N ASP A 660 -12.92 -29.99 4.91
CA ASP A 660 -13.19 -28.58 4.60
C ASP A 660 -13.62 -27.83 5.88
N ARG A 661 -13.08 -26.64 6.10
CA ARG A 661 -13.37 -25.88 7.33
C ARG A 661 -14.85 -25.50 7.52
N ASN A 662 -15.61 -25.35 6.43
CA ASN A 662 -17.01 -24.92 6.47
C ASN A 662 -17.98 -26.11 6.47
N ASN A 663 -17.56 -27.24 5.88
CA ASN A 663 -18.33 -28.48 5.81
C ASN A 663 -17.42 -29.71 6.06
N PRO A 664 -17.02 -29.94 7.32
CA PRO A 664 -16.01 -30.93 7.69
C PRO A 664 -16.49 -32.39 7.57
#